data_AF-A0A397GTH4-F1
#
_entry.id   AF-A0A397GTH4-F1
#
_cell.length_a   1.000
_cell.length_b   1.000
_cell.length_c   1.000
_cell.angle_alpha   90.00
_cell.angle_beta   90.00
_cell.angle_gamma   90.00
#
_symmetry.space_group_name_H-M   'P 1'
#
loop_
_entity.id
_entity.type
_entity.pdbx_description
1 polymer ?
#
loop_
_entity_poly.entity_id
_entity_poly.type
_entity_poly.pdbx_seq_one_letter_code
_entity_poly.pdbx_strand_id
1 'polypeptide(L)'
;MEFDTASVERLAGELLDRMLNAHDPHHGFASITCSIYDTAWLSIISKTENGVTQWLFPESFFFLLDAQQKNGAWETYASPIDGILNTAAALLALCQHHETPYQLETDCSLDKRISSAKQALQNMLEDWNFGDTLHVGSEILVPASLTALERYNMRFQFSGREVLYKIRDKKLSMVDIHRLEDEHGPAHSILHSLEALEGKIDFDKIAHHKVRGSIMASPSATAAYLIHASAWDKESEAYLRHVLAQCKRDGNGSVPSFFPATLFELSWVLTTLLAAGFEMDVLGKGKLEIFRKILEDEIHAHQGLIGFAPQIQPDADDTAKAITCLNLLGADVSVSALVDNFNHGECFKTYPQERNSSISTNCNVLMALLSNPTNIANHSAVITKVTRYLCKKWFTTQIITDKWNLSPYYTIMLMAQALTQALKVWGNSSILQKEARELFTDDIPLALFQILVYVLQRQRSDGSWDGSKEVTAYALIIVDTLTEIACRQLQEKKIRAAVHQGRVFLSKVFDSQPHADRLWIEKVTYGSRNLSEAYILAALHSSSVYQNGEIPHVAKADDSASAMGNFYTNLPVLKQTPQWLIDASLCEGSLLRPRLQRKCQEIFPDGTGNGEHLNFIPFTWTMPTRLVKADLGADAQLDIMALSAFLYTLDHHMEGVIGVRGENERRDVRCAVNRDFNYIQRYGHLPSPLSLDETLQRFITYIWEHPKVQSASEIDRNALLVNLRRYLLAHLDQVDDNHHLHNRRTSGRESITEPRHTSLFQWIQTTSGHSTGGQVAFSFFLCLTASGTDSLPSPRAKYIGEELSQCLAALSRLENDYGSLERDRLEGNLNSIDFLIPAGQIDNGHLDRVNGQPSSAALATAKKELLALAEHERKTINRLLHTNLPDLITPAVFKALTVFTAAVDIYGQMYVLKDHTPRMGEKRVRREGNGIAENDCAIGYKRVNADKEISNVL
;
A
#
# COMPACT_ATOMS: atom_id res chain seq x y z
N MET A 1 -21.06 -23.89 -14.42
CA MET A 1 -20.84 -25.22 -13.83
C MET A 1 -19.79 -24.98 -12.75
N GLU A 2 -20.11 -25.15 -11.47
CA GLU A 2 -19.06 -25.08 -10.42
C GLU A 2 -18.22 -26.36 -10.56
N PHE A 3 -16.89 -26.22 -10.58
CA PHE A 3 -16.00 -27.40 -10.55
C PHE A 3 -16.19 -28.12 -9.21
N ASP A 4 -16.44 -29.43 -9.24
CA ASP A 4 -16.35 -30.25 -8.02
C ASP A 4 -14.87 -30.47 -7.63
N THR A 5 -14.61 -30.74 -6.35
CA THR A 5 -13.25 -30.90 -5.81
C THR A 5 -12.47 -31.97 -6.55
N ALA A 6 -13.10 -33.11 -6.88
CA ALA A 6 -12.47 -34.21 -7.61
C ALA A 6 -11.99 -33.79 -9.01
N SER A 7 -12.74 -32.91 -9.69
CA SER A 7 -12.33 -32.36 -10.99
C SER A 7 -11.12 -31.44 -10.87
N VAL A 8 -11.08 -30.59 -9.84
CA VAL A 8 -9.95 -29.68 -9.57
C VAL A 8 -8.68 -30.48 -9.23
N GLU A 9 -8.80 -31.49 -8.38
CA GLU A 9 -7.74 -32.44 -8.02
C GLU A 9 -7.15 -33.15 -9.25
N ARG A 10 -8.01 -33.66 -10.13
CA ARG A 10 -7.58 -34.29 -11.39
C ARG A 10 -6.83 -33.31 -12.29
N LEU A 11 -7.35 -32.09 -12.47
CA LEU A 11 -6.71 -31.06 -13.29
C LEU A 11 -5.33 -30.66 -12.75
N ALA A 12 -5.15 -30.63 -11.43
CA ALA A 12 -3.83 -30.41 -10.82
C ALA A 12 -2.84 -31.54 -11.12
N GLY A 13 -3.30 -32.80 -11.06
CA GLY A 13 -2.50 -33.95 -11.49
C GLY A 13 -2.09 -33.87 -12.97
N GLU A 14 -3.02 -33.50 -13.85
CA GLU A 14 -2.80 -33.31 -15.29
C GLU A 14 -1.84 -32.15 -15.61
N LEU A 15 -1.87 -31.07 -14.81
CA LEU A 15 -0.90 -29.98 -14.90
C LEU A 15 0.53 -30.50 -14.64
N LEU A 16 0.72 -31.28 -13.57
CA LEU A 16 2.03 -31.86 -13.25
C LEU A 16 2.50 -32.87 -14.30
N ASP A 17 1.59 -33.67 -14.88
CA ASP A 17 1.91 -34.56 -16.00
C ASP A 17 2.42 -33.77 -17.21
N ARG A 18 1.79 -32.63 -17.50
CA ARG A 18 2.19 -31.75 -18.60
C ARG A 18 3.57 -31.16 -18.39
N MET A 19 3.88 -30.71 -17.16
CA MET A 19 5.20 -30.19 -16.81
C MET A 19 6.28 -31.28 -16.94
N LEU A 20 6.00 -32.48 -16.45
CA LEU A 20 6.95 -33.60 -16.54
C LEU A 20 7.19 -34.01 -18.00
N ASN A 21 6.14 -34.08 -18.82
CA ASN A 21 6.24 -34.41 -20.25
C ASN A 21 6.97 -33.32 -21.06
N ALA A 22 6.94 -32.06 -20.61
CA ALA A 22 7.65 -30.96 -21.27
C ALA A 22 9.14 -30.89 -20.87
N HIS A 23 9.55 -31.56 -19.78
CA HIS A 23 10.90 -31.45 -19.26
C HIS A 23 11.95 -32.12 -20.16
N ASP A 24 12.79 -31.30 -20.79
CA ASP A 24 14.01 -31.76 -21.45
C ASP A 24 15.17 -31.81 -20.44
N PRO A 25 15.89 -32.94 -20.28
CA PRO A 25 16.99 -33.03 -19.31
C PRO A 25 18.13 -32.02 -19.54
N HIS A 26 18.34 -31.61 -20.80
CA HIS A 26 19.37 -30.66 -21.19
C HIS A 26 18.82 -29.24 -21.27
N HIS A 27 17.73 -28.99 -21.98
CA HIS A 27 17.23 -27.62 -22.19
C HIS A 27 16.15 -27.18 -21.19
N GLY A 28 15.62 -28.07 -20.36
CA GLY A 28 14.57 -27.74 -19.38
C GLY A 28 13.20 -27.56 -20.03
N PHE A 29 12.31 -26.83 -19.35
CA PHE A 29 11.02 -26.42 -19.89
C PHE A 29 10.65 -25.00 -19.45
N ALA A 30 9.67 -24.42 -20.13
CA ALA A 30 9.02 -23.17 -19.74
C ALA A 30 7.63 -23.10 -20.37
N SER A 31 6.67 -22.46 -19.69
CA SER A 31 5.35 -22.13 -20.24
C SER A 31 5.11 -20.62 -20.35
N ILE A 32 6.21 -19.90 -20.57
CA ILE A 32 6.27 -18.44 -20.65
C ILE A 32 5.74 -17.97 -22.01
N THR A 33 4.87 -16.95 -21.99
CA THR A 33 4.35 -16.33 -23.21
C THR A 33 5.46 -15.74 -24.09
N CYS A 34 5.30 -15.82 -25.41
CA CYS A 34 6.28 -15.28 -26.35
C CYS A 34 6.44 -13.74 -26.25
N SER A 35 7.61 -13.25 -26.65
CA SER A 35 8.06 -11.86 -26.60
C SER A 35 8.40 -11.37 -28.01
N ILE A 36 7.77 -10.28 -28.44
CA ILE A 36 8.10 -9.63 -29.73
C ILE A 36 9.53 -9.09 -29.69
N TYR A 37 9.95 -8.50 -28.56
CA TYR A 37 11.30 -7.99 -28.36
C TYR A 37 12.37 -9.05 -28.65
N ASP A 38 12.28 -10.22 -28.02
CA ASP A 38 13.26 -11.30 -28.20
C ASP A 38 13.18 -11.94 -29.58
N THR A 39 11.97 -12.09 -30.12
CA THR A 39 11.75 -12.59 -31.48
C THR A 39 12.42 -11.69 -32.52
N ALA A 40 12.42 -10.37 -32.30
CA ALA A 40 13.10 -9.43 -33.19
C ALA A 40 14.62 -9.63 -33.22
N TRP A 41 15.24 -9.86 -32.07
CA TRP A 41 16.67 -10.19 -32.00
C TRP A 41 17.01 -11.52 -32.69
N LEU A 42 16.15 -12.54 -32.59
CA LEU A 42 16.35 -13.79 -33.31
C LEU A 42 16.27 -13.60 -34.83
N SER A 43 15.36 -12.73 -35.29
CA SER A 43 15.12 -12.51 -36.72
C SER A 43 16.31 -11.93 -37.48
N ILE A 44 17.27 -11.33 -36.77
CA ILE A 44 18.43 -10.64 -37.35
C ILE A 44 19.74 -11.41 -37.19
N ILE A 45 19.67 -12.69 -36.81
CA ILE A 45 20.84 -13.57 -36.81
C ILE A 45 21.13 -13.99 -38.24
N SER A 46 22.29 -13.61 -38.77
CA SER A 46 22.78 -14.11 -40.06
C SER A 46 23.90 -15.13 -39.88
N LYS A 47 23.96 -16.11 -40.79
CA LYS A 47 24.99 -17.15 -40.79
C LYS A 47 25.54 -17.34 -42.20
N THR A 48 26.85 -17.47 -42.31
CA THR A 48 27.51 -17.80 -43.57
C THR A 48 27.84 -19.29 -43.62
N GLU A 49 27.19 -20.03 -44.52
CA GLU A 49 27.46 -21.44 -44.79
C GLU A 49 27.82 -21.64 -46.26
N ASN A 50 28.91 -22.36 -46.54
CA ASN A 50 29.41 -22.61 -47.89
C ASN A 50 29.59 -21.33 -48.75
N GLY A 51 29.96 -20.22 -48.11
CA GLY A 51 30.14 -18.92 -48.75
C GLY A 51 28.85 -18.14 -49.02
N VAL A 52 27.69 -18.64 -48.59
CA VAL A 52 26.40 -17.95 -48.73
C VAL A 52 25.94 -17.49 -47.35
N THR A 53 25.74 -16.18 -47.19
CA THR A 53 25.16 -15.59 -45.98
C THR A 53 23.64 -15.57 -46.08
N GLN A 54 22.96 -16.04 -45.03
CA GLN A 54 21.51 -16.11 -44.94
C GLN A 54 21.03 -15.75 -43.55
N TRP A 55 19.80 -15.25 -43.43
CA TRP A 55 19.11 -15.15 -42.14
C TRP A 55 18.85 -16.56 -41.59
N LEU A 56 19.22 -16.79 -40.34
CA LEU A 56 19.15 -18.12 -39.73
C LEU A 56 17.73 -18.55 -39.34
N PHE A 57 16.89 -17.57 -38.98
CA PHE A 57 15.53 -17.74 -38.50
C PHE A 57 14.54 -16.85 -39.28
N PRO A 58 14.35 -17.07 -40.59
CA PRO A 58 13.42 -16.27 -41.39
C PRO A 58 11.98 -16.32 -40.88
N GLU A 59 11.56 -17.40 -40.24
CA GLU A 59 10.25 -17.54 -39.60
C GLU A 59 9.99 -16.49 -38.51
N SER A 60 11.02 -16.06 -37.78
CA SER A 60 10.91 -15.00 -36.78
C SER A 60 10.66 -13.64 -37.41
N PHE A 61 11.26 -13.37 -38.57
CA PHE A 61 11.00 -12.14 -39.32
C PHE A 61 9.56 -12.11 -39.87
N PHE A 62 9.08 -13.22 -40.43
CA PHE A 62 7.70 -13.30 -40.90
C PHE A 62 6.69 -13.11 -39.76
N PHE A 63 6.96 -13.71 -38.59
CA PHE A 63 6.16 -13.45 -37.39
C PHE A 63 6.09 -11.95 -37.06
N LEU A 64 7.20 -11.22 -37.13
CA LEU A 64 7.18 -9.77 -36.89
C LEU A 64 6.32 -9.00 -37.89
N LEU A 65 6.41 -9.35 -39.18
CA LEU A 65 5.60 -8.71 -40.23
C LEU A 65 4.10 -8.92 -40.00
N ASP A 66 3.72 -10.11 -39.54
CA ASP A 66 2.33 -10.46 -39.22
C ASP A 66 1.85 -9.81 -37.92
N ALA A 67 2.75 -9.65 -36.94
CA ALA A 67 2.44 -9.06 -35.64
C ALA A 67 2.37 -7.52 -35.64
N GLN A 68 2.82 -6.85 -36.71
CA GLN A 68 2.77 -5.40 -36.79
C GLN A 68 1.32 -4.89 -36.83
N GLN A 69 0.99 -3.98 -35.92
CA GLN A 69 -0.34 -3.41 -35.80
C GLN A 69 -0.60 -2.33 -36.87
N LYS A 70 -1.88 -1.98 -37.05
CA LYS A 70 -2.30 -0.96 -38.04
C LYS A 70 -1.69 0.43 -37.81
N ASN A 71 -1.37 0.77 -36.56
CA ASN A 71 -0.70 2.03 -36.20
C ASN A 71 0.82 2.00 -36.48
N GLY A 72 1.37 0.86 -36.91
CA GLY A 72 2.79 0.64 -37.15
C GLY A 72 3.58 0.10 -35.96
N ALA A 73 3.02 0.14 -34.75
CA ALA A 73 3.65 -0.39 -33.54
C ALA A 73 3.55 -1.92 -33.47
N TRP A 74 4.27 -2.49 -32.52
CA TRP A 74 4.02 -3.84 -32.02
C TRP A 74 3.30 -3.78 -30.68
N GLU A 75 2.76 -4.93 -30.26
CA GLU A 75 1.86 -5.02 -29.11
C GLU A 75 2.44 -4.39 -27.84
N THR A 76 1.65 -3.54 -27.20
CA THR A 76 1.86 -3.09 -25.83
C THR A 76 1.09 -4.05 -24.94
N TYR A 77 1.79 -4.94 -24.23
CA TYR A 77 1.14 -5.99 -23.45
C TYR A 77 0.37 -5.42 -22.26
N ALA A 78 1.05 -5.15 -21.15
CA ALA A 78 0.42 -4.67 -19.91
C ALA A 78 1.01 -3.34 -19.43
N SER A 79 2.18 -2.95 -19.92
CA SER A 79 2.88 -1.73 -19.56
C SER A 79 3.32 -0.97 -20.83
N PRO A 80 3.29 0.38 -20.84
CA PRO A 80 3.74 1.18 -21.99
C PRO A 80 5.15 0.85 -22.49
N ILE A 81 6.06 0.47 -21.57
CA ILE A 81 7.43 0.09 -21.91
C ILE A 81 7.50 -1.16 -22.79
N ASP A 82 6.53 -2.08 -22.67
CA ASP A 82 6.44 -3.29 -23.49
C ASP A 82 6.39 -2.89 -24.97
N GLY A 83 5.49 -1.97 -25.30
CA GLY A 83 5.30 -1.49 -26.65
C GLY A 83 6.50 -0.72 -27.18
N ILE A 84 7.17 0.07 -26.34
CA ILE A 84 8.37 0.83 -26.73
C ILE A 84 9.51 -0.12 -27.11
N LEU A 85 9.81 -1.11 -26.26
CA LEU A 85 10.86 -2.10 -26.51
C LEU A 85 10.51 -2.98 -27.72
N ASN A 86 9.29 -3.51 -27.77
CA ASN A 86 8.80 -4.34 -28.88
C ASN A 86 8.92 -3.58 -30.21
N THR A 87 8.46 -2.33 -30.27
CA THR A 87 8.48 -1.53 -31.50
C THR A 87 9.90 -1.12 -31.88
N ALA A 88 10.76 -0.75 -30.92
CA ALA A 88 12.14 -0.39 -31.22
C ALA A 88 12.97 -1.57 -31.77
N ALA A 89 12.85 -2.75 -31.15
CA ALA A 89 13.56 -3.94 -31.61
C ALA A 89 13.03 -4.43 -32.98
N ALA A 90 11.70 -4.47 -33.17
CA ALA A 90 11.12 -4.87 -34.44
C ALA A 90 11.42 -3.87 -35.58
N LEU A 91 11.43 -2.56 -35.30
CA LEU A 91 11.85 -1.54 -36.27
C LEU A 91 13.31 -1.73 -36.68
N LEU A 92 14.20 -2.03 -35.73
CA LEU A 92 15.61 -2.33 -36.02
C LEU A 92 15.72 -3.55 -36.95
N ALA A 93 14.95 -4.61 -36.68
CA ALA A 93 14.90 -5.79 -37.52
C ALA A 93 14.38 -5.48 -38.94
N LEU A 94 13.31 -4.69 -39.07
CA LEU A 94 12.84 -4.26 -40.40
C LEU A 94 13.93 -3.51 -41.18
N CYS A 95 14.70 -2.63 -40.51
CA CYS A 95 15.77 -1.87 -41.16
C CYS A 95 16.89 -2.78 -41.66
N GLN A 96 17.32 -3.76 -40.86
CA GLN A 96 18.37 -4.71 -41.25
C GLN A 96 17.94 -5.62 -42.39
N HIS A 97 16.71 -6.13 -42.37
CA HIS A 97 16.18 -6.93 -43.48
C HIS A 97 15.99 -6.11 -44.76
N HIS A 98 15.65 -4.81 -44.64
CA HIS A 98 15.56 -3.91 -45.78
C HIS A 98 16.94 -3.61 -46.40
N GLU A 99 17.97 -3.42 -45.57
CA GLU A 99 19.35 -3.19 -46.02
C GLU A 99 19.98 -4.46 -46.63
N THR A 100 19.75 -5.62 -46.00
CA THR A 100 20.29 -6.92 -46.45
C THR A 100 19.20 -7.99 -46.49
N PRO A 101 18.47 -8.13 -47.61
CA PRO A 101 17.38 -9.13 -47.72
C PRO A 101 17.81 -10.60 -47.65
N TYR A 102 19.06 -10.89 -48.04
CA TYR A 102 19.60 -12.25 -48.24
C TYR A 102 18.66 -13.16 -49.06
N GLN A 103 18.14 -14.23 -48.45
CA GLN A 103 17.28 -15.21 -49.10
C GLN A 103 15.81 -14.78 -49.22
N LEU A 104 15.44 -13.61 -48.67
CA LEU A 104 14.07 -13.14 -48.63
C LEU A 104 13.79 -12.14 -49.76
N GLU A 105 12.62 -12.26 -50.38
CA GLU A 105 12.13 -11.26 -51.33
C GLU A 105 11.45 -10.13 -50.54
N THR A 106 12.08 -8.95 -50.50
CA THR A 106 11.49 -7.76 -49.88
C THR A 106 10.65 -6.99 -50.89
N ASP A 107 9.36 -6.75 -50.59
CA ASP A 107 8.47 -5.94 -51.43
C ASP A 107 8.43 -4.46 -50.99
N CYS A 108 7.72 -3.63 -51.77
CA CYS A 108 7.52 -2.20 -51.48
C CYS A 108 6.64 -1.92 -50.25
N SER A 109 6.15 -2.95 -49.55
CA SER A 109 5.41 -2.78 -48.29
C SER A 109 6.33 -2.48 -47.11
N LEU A 110 7.60 -2.91 -47.17
CA LEU A 110 8.54 -2.77 -46.06
C LEU A 110 8.86 -1.30 -45.73
N ASP A 111 9.02 -0.43 -46.75
CA ASP A 111 9.21 1.02 -46.56
C ASP A 111 8.07 1.66 -45.77
N LYS A 112 6.83 1.25 -46.07
CA LYS A 112 5.63 1.77 -45.39
C LYS A 112 5.60 1.29 -43.94
N ARG A 113 5.94 0.02 -43.70
CA ARG A 113 6.01 -0.59 -42.37
C ARG A 113 7.07 0.06 -41.49
N ILE A 114 8.25 0.35 -42.06
CA ILE A 114 9.33 1.07 -41.39
C ILE A 114 8.87 2.49 -41.04
N SER A 115 8.27 3.19 -42.00
CA SER A 115 7.81 4.58 -41.81
C SER A 115 6.74 4.69 -40.72
N SER A 116 5.76 3.77 -40.71
CA SER A 116 4.71 3.75 -39.70
C SER A 116 5.24 3.39 -38.31
N ALA A 117 6.13 2.39 -38.21
CA ALA A 117 6.77 2.00 -36.96
C ALA A 117 7.63 3.11 -36.36
N LYS A 118 8.38 3.85 -37.18
CA LYS A 118 9.13 5.04 -36.74
C LYS A 118 8.21 6.09 -36.13
N GLN A 119 7.09 6.41 -36.80
CA GLN A 119 6.14 7.39 -36.28
C GLN A 119 5.49 6.91 -34.97
N ALA A 120 5.13 5.62 -34.90
CA ALA A 120 4.55 5.04 -33.70
C ALA A 120 5.51 5.11 -32.50
N LEU A 121 6.77 4.70 -32.69
CA LEU A 121 7.79 4.75 -31.64
C LEU A 121 8.04 6.18 -31.14
N GLN A 122 8.05 7.17 -32.05
CA GLN A 122 8.17 8.58 -31.67
C GLN A 122 7.05 9.01 -30.73
N ASN A 123 5.79 8.71 -31.08
CA ASN A 123 4.64 9.05 -30.23
C ASN A 123 4.70 8.34 -28.87
N MET A 124 5.08 7.07 -28.85
CA MET A 124 5.17 6.29 -27.60
C MET A 124 6.25 6.83 -26.66
N LEU A 125 7.38 7.31 -27.20
CA LEU A 125 8.44 7.93 -26.40
C LEU A 125 8.05 9.31 -25.86
N GLU A 126 7.23 10.07 -26.60
CA GLU A 126 6.68 11.35 -26.13
C GLU A 126 5.72 11.17 -24.95
N ASP A 127 4.92 10.11 -24.97
CA ASP A 127 3.94 9.79 -23.92
C ASP A 127 4.54 9.01 -22.73
N TRP A 128 5.82 8.59 -22.82
CA TRP A 128 6.42 7.70 -21.83
C TRP A 128 6.80 8.41 -20.52
N ASN A 129 6.15 7.99 -19.42
CA ASN A 129 6.60 8.29 -18.07
C ASN A 129 7.55 7.19 -17.54
N PHE A 130 8.86 7.40 -17.65
CA PHE A 130 9.84 6.42 -17.16
C PHE A 130 9.92 6.32 -15.62
N GLY A 131 9.37 7.28 -14.87
CA GLY A 131 9.36 7.26 -13.40
C GLY A 131 8.59 6.07 -12.81
N ASP A 132 7.61 5.55 -13.54
CA ASP A 132 6.74 4.44 -13.14
C ASP A 132 7.19 3.09 -13.75
N THR A 133 8.32 3.06 -14.46
CA THR A 133 8.79 1.86 -15.17
C THR A 133 9.62 0.97 -14.24
N LEU A 134 9.17 -0.27 -14.05
CA LEU A 134 9.83 -1.28 -13.21
C LEU A 134 10.58 -2.36 -14.01
N HIS A 135 10.38 -2.42 -15.33
CA HIS A 135 10.86 -3.48 -16.21
C HIS A 135 12.38 -3.64 -16.23
N VAL A 136 12.81 -4.90 -16.28
CA VAL A 136 14.20 -5.33 -16.20
C VAL A 136 14.98 -4.72 -17.37
N GLY A 137 16.10 -4.08 -17.05
CA GLY A 137 17.00 -3.54 -18.07
C GLY A 137 16.46 -2.36 -18.90
N SER A 138 15.21 -1.93 -18.75
CA SER A 138 14.59 -0.86 -19.57
C SER A 138 15.45 0.42 -19.68
N GLU A 139 16.06 0.84 -18.58
CA GLU A 139 16.97 2.00 -18.48
C GLU A 139 18.25 1.88 -19.34
N ILE A 140 18.65 0.67 -19.75
CA ILE A 140 19.80 0.41 -20.63
C ILE A 140 19.38 -0.06 -22.02
N LEU A 141 18.28 -0.82 -22.13
CA LEU A 141 17.77 -1.40 -23.36
C LEU A 141 17.20 -0.33 -24.30
N VAL A 142 16.34 0.57 -23.79
CA VAL A 142 15.77 1.64 -24.62
C VAL A 142 16.87 2.53 -25.21
N PRO A 143 17.85 3.05 -24.44
CA PRO A 143 18.96 3.79 -25.03
C PRO A 143 19.79 2.99 -26.05
N ALA A 144 20.01 1.70 -25.81
CA ALA A 144 20.75 0.85 -26.74
C ALA A 144 20.01 0.68 -28.07
N SER A 145 18.71 0.35 -28.04
CA SER A 145 17.88 0.23 -29.26
C SER A 145 17.80 1.55 -30.03
N LEU A 146 17.66 2.68 -29.33
CA LEU A 146 17.67 4.00 -29.98
C LEU A 146 19.02 4.29 -30.64
N THR A 147 20.14 3.93 -29.99
CA THR A 147 21.48 4.10 -30.56
C THR A 147 21.68 3.22 -31.80
N ALA A 148 21.19 1.99 -31.78
CA ALA A 148 21.25 1.10 -32.95
C ALA A 148 20.45 1.66 -34.14
N LEU A 149 19.26 2.22 -33.89
CA LEU A 149 18.40 2.85 -34.91
C LEU A 149 19.03 4.12 -35.53
N GLU A 150 19.93 4.81 -34.83
CA GLU A 150 20.62 5.98 -35.37
C GLU A 150 21.51 5.63 -36.58
N ARG A 151 21.98 4.38 -36.69
CA ARG A 151 22.71 3.87 -37.88
C ARG A 151 21.88 3.95 -39.16
N TYR A 152 20.55 3.88 -39.02
CA TYR A 152 19.58 3.97 -40.10
C TYR A 152 19.00 5.39 -40.26
N ASN A 153 19.69 6.42 -39.79
CA ASN A 153 19.24 7.82 -39.79
C ASN A 153 17.90 8.04 -39.06
N MET A 154 17.60 7.22 -38.05
CA MET A 154 16.41 7.38 -37.21
C MET A 154 16.80 7.97 -35.86
N ARG A 155 16.46 9.25 -35.66
CA ARG A 155 16.65 9.95 -34.39
C ARG A 155 15.29 10.28 -33.78
N PHE A 156 15.16 10.01 -32.49
CA PHE A 156 13.94 10.25 -31.71
C PHE A 156 14.19 11.35 -30.68
N GLN A 157 13.28 12.30 -30.57
CA GLN A 157 13.37 13.42 -29.62
C GLN A 157 12.19 13.39 -28.67
N PHE A 158 12.44 13.39 -27.37
CA PHE A 158 11.40 13.43 -26.34
C PHE A 158 11.97 14.06 -25.07
N SER A 159 11.10 14.67 -24.26
CA SER A 159 11.49 15.46 -23.09
C SER A 159 12.32 14.67 -22.06
N GLY A 160 12.06 13.36 -21.93
CA GLY A 160 12.75 12.47 -20.98
C GLY A 160 14.14 11.98 -21.39
N ARG A 161 14.61 12.23 -22.62
CA ARG A 161 15.80 11.58 -23.19
C ARG A 161 17.07 11.81 -22.36
N GLU A 162 17.36 13.06 -22.01
CA GLU A 162 18.56 13.41 -21.24
C GLU A 162 18.55 12.80 -19.83
N VAL A 163 17.38 12.72 -19.20
CA VAL A 163 17.24 12.14 -17.86
C VAL A 163 17.44 10.63 -17.92
N LEU A 164 16.83 9.96 -18.91
CA LEU A 164 17.03 8.53 -19.15
C LEU A 164 18.51 8.17 -19.36
N TYR A 165 19.24 8.97 -20.15
CA TYR A 165 20.66 8.73 -20.41
C TYR A 165 21.51 8.93 -19.15
N LYS A 166 21.19 9.92 -18.31
CA LYS A 166 21.84 10.07 -16.98
C LYS A 166 21.58 8.87 -16.07
N ILE A 167 20.36 8.33 -16.07
CA ILE A 167 20.01 7.13 -15.30
C ILE A 167 20.80 5.92 -15.80
N ARG A 168 20.85 5.73 -17.13
CA ARG A 168 21.65 4.69 -17.79
C ARG A 168 23.12 4.77 -17.36
N ASP A 169 23.73 5.95 -17.47
CA ASP A 169 25.15 6.14 -17.20
C ASP A 169 25.45 5.89 -15.72
N LYS A 170 24.58 6.35 -14.82
CA LYS A 170 24.68 6.05 -13.40
C LYS A 170 24.58 4.54 -13.15
N LYS A 171 23.64 3.84 -13.79
CA LYS A 171 23.47 2.39 -13.62
C LYS A 171 24.66 1.59 -14.15
N LEU A 172 25.16 1.93 -15.33
CA LEU A 172 26.35 1.28 -15.90
C LEU A 172 27.60 1.58 -15.07
N SER A 173 27.71 2.75 -14.44
CA SER A 173 28.82 3.05 -13.52
C SER A 173 28.83 2.22 -12.24
N MET A 174 27.71 1.57 -11.89
CA MET A 174 27.61 0.69 -10.71
C MET A 174 28.14 -0.72 -10.97
N VAL A 175 28.35 -1.10 -12.23
CA VAL A 175 28.80 -2.43 -12.63
C VAL A 175 30.08 -2.29 -13.44
N ASP A 176 31.14 -2.98 -13.04
CA ASP A 176 32.33 -3.09 -13.87
C ASP A 176 32.07 -4.13 -14.98
N ILE A 177 31.53 -3.66 -16.11
CA ILE A 177 31.11 -4.51 -17.23
C ILE A 177 32.28 -5.25 -17.88
N HIS A 178 33.52 -4.76 -17.72
CA HIS A 178 34.71 -5.44 -18.25
C HIS A 178 35.08 -6.69 -17.46
N ARG A 179 34.61 -6.83 -16.22
CA ARG A 179 34.76 -8.09 -15.47
C ARG A 179 34.01 -9.26 -16.10
N LEU A 180 33.07 -8.99 -17.01
CA LEU A 180 32.43 -10.03 -17.81
C LEU A 180 33.38 -10.64 -18.86
N GLU A 181 34.45 -9.93 -19.22
CA GLU A 181 35.45 -10.38 -20.20
C GLU A 181 36.57 -11.19 -19.55
N ASP A 182 36.69 -11.14 -18.22
CA ASP A 182 37.66 -11.93 -17.46
C ASP A 182 37.21 -13.41 -17.47
N GLU A 183 38.08 -14.33 -17.90
CA GLU A 183 37.78 -15.77 -17.98
C GLU A 183 37.30 -16.39 -16.64
N HIS A 184 37.71 -15.79 -15.52
CA HIS A 184 37.33 -16.19 -14.16
C HIS A 184 36.42 -15.14 -13.48
N GLY A 185 35.89 -14.20 -14.25
CA GLY A 185 34.98 -13.16 -13.79
C GLY A 185 33.64 -13.76 -13.36
N PRO A 186 33.02 -13.24 -12.28
CA PRO A 186 31.71 -13.72 -11.87
C PRO A 186 30.65 -13.32 -12.92
N ALA A 187 29.70 -14.22 -13.18
CA ALA A 187 28.49 -13.88 -13.91
C ALA A 187 27.73 -12.75 -13.20
N HIS A 188 27.04 -11.92 -13.98
CA HIS A 188 26.22 -10.83 -13.48
C HIS A 188 24.89 -10.80 -14.23
N SER A 189 23.82 -10.42 -13.53
CA SER A 189 22.46 -10.30 -14.10
C SER A 189 22.33 -9.38 -15.33
N ILE A 190 23.34 -8.55 -15.64
CA ILE A 190 23.34 -7.70 -16.84
C ILE A 190 23.55 -8.54 -18.11
N LEU A 191 24.09 -9.75 -17.99
CA LEU A 191 24.18 -10.73 -19.08
C LEU A 191 22.79 -11.10 -19.63
N HIS A 192 21.74 -10.99 -18.82
CA HIS A 192 20.37 -11.17 -19.32
C HIS A 192 19.98 -10.08 -20.33
N SER A 193 20.64 -8.92 -20.31
CA SER A 193 20.46 -7.78 -21.21
C SER A 193 21.74 -7.51 -22.04
N LEU A 194 22.47 -8.57 -22.41
CA LEU A 194 23.76 -8.50 -23.12
C LEU A 194 23.69 -7.66 -24.40
N GLU A 195 22.56 -7.69 -25.10
CA GLU A 195 22.32 -6.92 -26.32
C GLU A 195 22.44 -5.40 -26.14
N ALA A 196 22.30 -4.89 -24.90
CA ALA A 196 22.51 -3.48 -24.58
C ALA A 196 23.99 -3.07 -24.48
N LEU A 197 24.91 -4.04 -24.54
CA LEU A 197 26.35 -3.86 -24.39
C LEU A 197 27.11 -3.89 -25.72
N GLU A 198 26.41 -3.91 -26.86
CA GLU A 198 27.02 -3.78 -28.17
C GLU A 198 27.98 -2.58 -28.23
N GLY A 199 29.21 -2.82 -28.68
CA GLY A 199 30.26 -1.81 -28.80
C GLY A 199 30.91 -1.37 -27.47
N LYS A 200 30.56 -2.00 -26.35
CA LYS A 200 31.14 -1.70 -25.02
C LYS A 200 32.01 -2.82 -24.46
N ILE A 201 31.79 -4.05 -24.90
CA ILE A 201 32.56 -5.23 -24.50
C ILE A 201 32.93 -6.07 -25.72
N ASP A 202 33.92 -6.94 -25.54
CA ASP A 202 34.38 -7.94 -26.49
C ASP A 202 33.56 -9.23 -26.37
N PHE A 203 32.69 -9.45 -27.36
CA PHE A 203 31.81 -10.61 -27.42
C PHE A 203 32.55 -11.94 -27.69
N ASP A 204 33.83 -11.91 -28.08
CA ASP A 204 34.63 -13.15 -28.18
C ASP A 204 35.05 -13.67 -26.80
N LYS A 205 35.00 -12.82 -25.77
CA LYS A 205 35.43 -13.17 -24.41
C LYS A 205 34.30 -13.64 -23.50
N ILE A 206 33.05 -13.59 -23.94
CA ILE A 206 31.90 -13.89 -23.07
C ILE A 206 31.41 -15.34 -23.16
N ALA A 207 32.00 -16.17 -24.03
CA ALA A 207 31.58 -17.55 -24.25
C ALA A 207 31.57 -18.42 -22.98
N HIS A 208 32.41 -18.09 -21.99
CA HIS A 208 32.50 -18.80 -20.72
C HIS A 208 31.29 -18.57 -19.79
N HIS A 209 30.48 -17.53 -20.05
CA HIS A 209 29.22 -17.29 -19.33
C HIS A 209 28.05 -18.14 -19.86
N LYS A 210 28.25 -18.90 -20.95
CA LYS A 210 27.19 -19.75 -21.50
C LYS A 210 26.82 -20.85 -20.53
N VAL A 211 25.52 -21.11 -20.44
CA VAL A 211 24.95 -22.24 -19.74
C VAL A 211 24.05 -22.99 -20.72
N ARG A 212 24.48 -24.20 -21.10
CA ARG A 212 23.77 -25.09 -22.04
C ARG A 212 23.38 -24.37 -23.35
N GLY A 213 24.35 -23.66 -23.93
CA GLY A 213 24.19 -22.85 -25.13
C GLY A 213 23.58 -21.46 -24.95
N SER A 214 22.90 -21.18 -23.84
CA SER A 214 22.25 -19.88 -23.59
C SER A 214 23.18 -18.90 -22.87
N ILE A 215 23.02 -17.60 -23.11
CA ILE A 215 23.53 -16.56 -22.22
C ILE A 215 22.40 -16.14 -21.26
N MET A 216 22.57 -16.44 -19.97
CA MET A 216 21.63 -16.10 -18.90
C MET A 216 20.16 -16.46 -19.24
N ALA A 217 19.95 -17.61 -19.91
CA ALA A 217 18.65 -18.09 -20.38
C ALA A 217 17.83 -17.10 -21.23
N SER A 218 18.44 -16.07 -21.84
CA SER A 218 17.74 -15.07 -22.66
C SER A 218 17.96 -15.34 -24.16
N PRO A 219 16.90 -15.53 -24.96
CA PRO A 219 17.02 -15.66 -26.40
C PRO A 219 17.63 -14.42 -27.08
N SER A 220 17.23 -13.19 -26.69
CA SER A 220 17.85 -11.97 -27.25
C SER A 220 19.30 -11.79 -26.86
N ALA A 221 19.70 -12.09 -25.62
CA ALA A 221 21.11 -12.05 -25.22
C ALA A 221 21.94 -13.08 -26.02
N THR A 222 21.41 -14.30 -26.18
CA THR A 222 22.07 -15.36 -26.94
C THR A 222 22.14 -15.02 -28.43
N ALA A 223 21.11 -14.36 -28.98
CA ALA A 223 21.13 -13.83 -30.34
C ALA A 223 22.23 -12.77 -30.51
N ALA A 224 22.32 -11.79 -29.60
CA ALA A 224 23.37 -10.78 -29.62
C ALA A 224 24.77 -11.41 -29.55
N TYR A 225 24.95 -12.46 -28.75
CA TYR A 225 26.19 -13.24 -28.74
C TYR A 225 26.53 -13.82 -30.12
N LEU A 226 25.58 -14.50 -30.77
CA LEU A 226 25.81 -15.07 -32.12
C LEU A 226 26.02 -14.00 -33.21
N ILE A 227 25.42 -12.82 -33.07
CA ILE A 227 25.54 -11.72 -34.03
C ILE A 227 26.94 -11.08 -33.95
N HIS A 228 27.50 -10.96 -32.75
CA HIS A 228 28.72 -10.18 -32.52
C HIS A 228 29.99 -11.01 -32.27
N ALA A 229 29.88 -12.28 -31.89
CA ALA A 229 31.03 -13.17 -31.77
C ALA A 229 31.63 -13.47 -33.15
N SER A 230 32.96 -13.48 -33.25
CA SER A 230 33.69 -13.76 -34.49
C SER A 230 33.66 -15.25 -34.86
N ALA A 231 33.55 -16.13 -33.87
CA ALA A 231 33.43 -17.57 -34.05
C ALA A 231 31.97 -18.05 -33.91
N TRP A 232 31.50 -18.83 -34.88
CA TRP A 232 30.14 -19.36 -34.84
C TRP A 232 29.97 -20.43 -33.76
N ASP A 233 28.99 -20.23 -32.88
CA ASP A 233 28.72 -21.14 -31.77
C ASP A 233 27.53 -22.07 -32.07
N LYS A 234 27.83 -23.35 -32.31
CA LYS A 234 26.81 -24.36 -32.64
C LYS A 234 25.90 -24.69 -31.47
N GLU A 235 26.38 -24.54 -30.23
CA GLU A 235 25.60 -24.85 -29.03
C GLU A 235 24.54 -23.78 -28.81
N SER A 236 24.90 -22.51 -28.98
CA SER A 236 23.96 -21.39 -28.91
C SER A 236 22.93 -21.41 -30.03
N GLU A 237 23.32 -21.78 -31.26
CA GLU A 237 22.35 -22.03 -32.34
C GLU A 237 21.38 -23.17 -31.98
N ALA A 238 21.90 -24.29 -31.46
CA ALA A 238 21.07 -25.44 -31.08
C ALA A 238 20.06 -25.06 -29.98
N TYR A 239 20.48 -24.28 -28.99
CA TYR A 239 19.60 -23.72 -27.97
C TYR A 239 18.48 -22.88 -28.59
N LEU A 240 18.78 -21.90 -29.44
CA LEU A 240 17.73 -21.05 -30.06
C LEU A 240 16.76 -21.85 -30.93
N ARG A 241 17.26 -22.85 -31.68
CA ARG A 241 16.41 -23.78 -32.44
C ARG A 241 15.51 -24.61 -31.54
N HIS A 242 16.01 -25.04 -30.38
CA HIS A 242 15.21 -25.75 -29.39
C HIS A 242 14.10 -24.86 -28.85
N VAL A 243 14.41 -23.64 -28.40
CA VAL A 243 13.42 -22.67 -27.88
C VAL A 243 12.32 -22.44 -28.92
N LEU A 244 12.69 -22.16 -30.16
CA LEU A 244 11.75 -21.92 -31.26
C LEU A 244 10.86 -23.14 -31.53
N ALA A 245 11.41 -24.36 -31.43
CA ALA A 245 10.64 -25.60 -31.61
C ALA A 245 9.60 -25.80 -30.51
N GLN A 246 9.89 -25.41 -29.26
CA GLN A 246 8.95 -25.49 -28.14
C GLN A 246 7.79 -24.50 -28.29
N CYS A 247 8.04 -23.32 -28.87
CA CYS A 247 7.07 -22.23 -28.98
C CYS A 247 6.16 -22.29 -30.21
N LYS A 248 6.28 -23.34 -31.06
CA LYS A 248 5.49 -23.46 -32.31
C LYS A 248 3.98 -23.33 -32.14
N ARG A 249 3.44 -23.70 -30.96
CA ARG A 249 2.01 -23.63 -30.66
C ARG A 249 1.54 -22.23 -30.24
N ASP A 250 2.45 -21.40 -29.73
CA ASP A 250 2.15 -20.07 -29.19
C ASP A 250 2.38 -18.95 -30.21
N GLY A 251 3.15 -19.24 -31.27
CA GLY A 251 3.35 -18.39 -32.42
C GLY A 251 4.50 -18.92 -33.27
N ASN A 252 4.20 -19.44 -34.46
CA ASN A 252 5.23 -19.98 -35.35
C ASN A 252 6.25 -18.88 -35.71
N GLY A 253 7.50 -19.03 -35.26
CA GLY A 253 8.53 -18.01 -35.43
C GLY A 253 8.85 -17.18 -34.18
N SER A 254 8.05 -17.27 -33.11
CA SER A 254 8.25 -16.46 -31.89
C SER A 254 8.91 -17.23 -30.74
N VAL A 255 9.56 -16.50 -29.83
CA VAL A 255 10.24 -17.03 -28.63
C VAL A 255 9.90 -16.20 -27.38
N PRO A 256 9.99 -16.75 -26.16
CA PRO A 256 9.79 -16.03 -24.91
C PRO A 256 10.98 -15.13 -24.57
N SER A 257 10.83 -14.30 -23.52
CA SER A 257 11.95 -13.47 -23.04
C SER A 257 13.05 -14.25 -22.33
N PHE A 258 12.70 -15.43 -21.79
CA PHE A 258 13.65 -16.35 -21.19
C PHE A 258 13.22 -17.81 -21.34
N PHE A 259 14.19 -18.70 -21.50
CA PHE A 259 14.02 -20.15 -21.54
C PHE A 259 15.34 -20.85 -21.15
N PRO A 260 15.32 -21.89 -20.30
CA PRO A 260 14.16 -22.44 -19.61
C PRO A 260 13.74 -21.61 -18.39
N ALA A 261 12.63 -22.00 -17.79
CA ALA A 261 12.10 -21.50 -16.51
C ALA A 261 11.85 -22.65 -15.53
N THR A 262 12.57 -23.77 -15.68
CA THR A 262 12.27 -25.06 -15.03
C THR A 262 12.11 -24.95 -13.52
N LEU A 263 13.06 -24.32 -12.83
CA LEU A 263 13.13 -24.33 -11.36
C LEU A 263 12.14 -23.33 -10.76
N PHE A 264 12.00 -22.17 -11.42
CA PHE A 264 10.97 -21.19 -11.12
C PHE A 264 9.56 -21.79 -11.25
N GLU A 265 9.20 -22.35 -12.41
CA GLU A 265 7.86 -22.90 -12.61
C GLU A 265 7.58 -24.09 -11.69
N LEU A 266 8.56 -24.99 -11.52
CA LEU A 266 8.42 -26.16 -10.65
C LEU A 266 8.19 -25.74 -9.19
N SER A 267 9.06 -24.89 -8.63
CA SER A 267 8.97 -24.51 -7.22
C SER A 267 7.71 -23.68 -6.93
N TRP A 268 7.28 -22.80 -7.85
CA TRP A 268 6.04 -22.03 -7.70
C TRP A 268 4.80 -22.92 -7.78
N VAL A 269 4.69 -23.79 -8.79
CA VAL A 269 3.52 -24.65 -8.97
C VAL A 269 3.38 -25.62 -7.79
N LEU A 270 4.45 -26.32 -7.41
CA LEU A 270 4.39 -27.29 -6.34
C LEU A 270 4.10 -26.64 -4.99
N THR A 271 4.76 -25.53 -4.66
CA THR A 271 4.49 -24.80 -3.41
C THR A 271 3.04 -24.32 -3.36
N THR A 272 2.50 -23.82 -4.48
CA THR A 272 1.13 -23.30 -4.54
C THR A 272 0.10 -24.42 -4.34
N LEU A 273 0.25 -25.56 -5.03
CA LEU A 273 -0.66 -26.69 -4.88
C LEU A 273 -0.56 -27.33 -3.49
N LEU A 274 0.66 -27.57 -2.99
CA LEU A 274 0.84 -28.16 -1.65
C LEU A 274 0.33 -27.24 -0.54
N ALA A 275 0.58 -25.93 -0.63
CA ALA A 275 0.07 -24.96 0.34
C ALA A 275 -1.46 -24.81 0.30
N ALA A 276 -2.10 -25.09 -0.84
CA ALA A 276 -3.55 -25.12 -1.00
C ALA A 276 -4.19 -26.43 -0.49
N GLY A 277 -3.40 -27.34 0.09
CA GLY A 277 -3.88 -28.57 0.72
C GLY A 277 -4.10 -29.73 -0.25
N PHE A 278 -3.53 -29.72 -1.45
CA PHE A 278 -3.59 -30.88 -2.34
C PHE A 278 -2.75 -32.03 -1.76
N GLU A 279 -3.37 -33.19 -1.59
CA GLU A 279 -2.71 -34.38 -1.09
C GLU A 279 -1.66 -34.91 -2.07
N MET A 280 -0.52 -35.37 -1.55
CA MET A 280 0.58 -35.89 -2.38
C MET A 280 0.16 -37.12 -3.19
N ASP A 281 -0.77 -37.93 -2.67
CA ASP A 281 -1.31 -39.09 -3.39
C ASP A 281 -2.14 -38.67 -4.61
N VAL A 282 -2.87 -37.57 -4.53
CA VAL A 282 -3.65 -36.99 -5.62
C VAL A 282 -2.74 -36.41 -6.70
N LEU A 283 -1.71 -35.67 -6.29
CA LEU A 283 -0.73 -35.08 -7.20
C LEU A 283 0.19 -36.13 -7.86
N GLY A 284 0.36 -37.29 -7.22
CA GLY A 284 1.13 -38.42 -7.71
C GLY A 284 2.56 -38.45 -7.17
N LYS A 285 2.79 -39.25 -6.12
CA LYS A 285 4.08 -39.39 -5.40
C LYS A 285 5.30 -39.60 -6.29
N GLY A 286 5.20 -40.45 -7.32
CA GLY A 286 6.33 -40.71 -8.23
C GLY A 286 6.78 -39.48 -9.01
N LYS A 287 5.84 -38.61 -9.38
CA LYS A 287 6.12 -37.35 -10.10
C LYS A 287 6.75 -36.32 -9.16
N LEU A 288 6.19 -36.20 -7.95
CA LEU A 288 6.72 -35.33 -6.91
C LEU A 288 8.16 -35.71 -6.54
N GLU A 289 8.49 -37.00 -6.49
CA GLU A 289 9.86 -37.46 -6.22
C GLU A 289 10.85 -37.06 -7.31
N ILE A 290 10.45 -37.11 -8.59
CA ILE A 290 11.28 -36.65 -9.71
C ILE A 290 11.53 -35.14 -9.59
N PHE A 291 10.49 -34.36 -9.34
CA PHE A 291 10.61 -32.92 -9.18
C PHE A 291 11.43 -32.52 -7.94
N ARG A 292 11.25 -33.24 -6.81
CA ARG A 292 12.06 -33.09 -5.61
C ARG A 292 13.53 -33.28 -5.93
N LYS A 293 13.87 -34.35 -6.65
CA LYS A 293 15.24 -34.64 -7.06
C LYS A 293 15.85 -33.55 -7.95
N ILE A 294 15.09 -33.01 -8.89
CA ILE A 294 15.57 -31.90 -9.75
C ILE A 294 15.97 -30.69 -8.89
N LEU A 295 15.16 -30.33 -7.89
CA LEU A 295 15.46 -29.23 -6.98
C LEU A 295 16.63 -29.56 -6.03
N GLU A 296 16.68 -30.77 -5.48
CA GLU A 296 17.76 -31.23 -4.58
C GLU A 296 19.12 -31.25 -5.29
N ASP A 297 19.17 -31.81 -6.51
CA ASP A 297 20.42 -31.90 -7.28
C ASP A 297 20.99 -30.50 -7.54
N GLU A 298 20.13 -29.55 -7.90
CA GLU A 298 20.52 -28.18 -8.20
C GLU A 298 20.94 -27.38 -6.95
N ILE A 299 20.13 -27.43 -5.87
CA ILE A 299 20.43 -26.68 -4.65
C ILE A 299 21.71 -27.20 -3.98
N HIS A 300 22.00 -28.50 -4.07
CA HIS A 300 23.26 -29.07 -3.60
C HIS A 300 24.44 -28.66 -4.47
N ALA A 301 24.29 -28.64 -5.79
CA ALA A 301 25.34 -28.19 -6.72
C ALA A 301 25.76 -26.73 -6.46
N HIS A 302 24.82 -25.90 -5.99
CA HIS A 302 25.03 -24.48 -5.71
C HIS A 302 25.07 -24.16 -4.21
N GLN A 303 25.49 -25.12 -3.37
CA GLN A 303 25.80 -24.91 -1.94
C GLN A 303 24.64 -24.30 -1.12
N GLY A 304 23.42 -24.73 -1.38
CA GLY A 304 22.22 -24.26 -0.67
C GLY A 304 21.50 -23.10 -1.37
N LEU A 305 21.94 -22.71 -2.57
CA LEU A 305 21.35 -21.64 -3.37
C LEU A 305 20.87 -22.17 -4.73
N ILE A 306 19.98 -21.44 -5.40
CA ILE A 306 19.44 -21.80 -6.72
C ILE A 306 18.92 -20.54 -7.44
N GLY A 307 18.90 -20.56 -8.77
CA GLY A 307 18.24 -19.52 -9.58
C GLY A 307 16.98 -20.06 -10.28
N PHE A 308 16.35 -19.24 -11.11
CA PHE A 308 15.12 -19.63 -11.84
C PHE A 308 15.30 -20.82 -12.81
N ALA A 309 16.53 -21.13 -13.22
CA ALA A 309 16.87 -22.23 -14.11
C ALA A 309 18.24 -22.86 -13.76
N PRO A 310 18.51 -24.13 -14.16
CA PRO A 310 19.72 -24.83 -13.76
C PRO A 310 20.99 -24.10 -14.19
N GLN A 311 21.96 -24.01 -13.28
CA GLN A 311 23.27 -23.36 -13.44
C GLN A 311 23.22 -21.86 -13.75
N ILE A 312 22.05 -21.23 -13.59
CA ILE A 312 21.89 -19.78 -13.66
C ILE A 312 22.20 -19.17 -12.29
N GLN A 313 22.67 -17.91 -12.29
CA GLN A 313 23.04 -17.19 -11.08
C GLN A 313 21.92 -17.26 -10.02
N PRO A 314 22.23 -17.71 -8.79
CA PRO A 314 21.24 -17.76 -7.72
C PRO A 314 20.73 -16.40 -7.27
N ASP A 315 19.48 -16.40 -6.79
CA ASP A 315 18.83 -15.25 -6.18
C ASP A 315 17.98 -15.66 -4.97
N ALA A 316 17.64 -14.69 -4.13
CA ALA A 316 16.94 -14.96 -2.88
C ALA A 316 15.49 -15.43 -3.07
N ASP A 317 14.83 -15.09 -4.18
CA ASP A 317 13.42 -15.38 -4.38
C ASP A 317 13.22 -16.84 -4.80
N ASP A 318 13.93 -17.26 -5.86
CA ASP A 318 13.95 -18.65 -6.32
C ASP A 318 14.54 -19.57 -5.26
N THR A 319 15.61 -19.15 -4.56
CA THR A 319 16.17 -19.93 -3.45
C THR A 319 15.17 -20.14 -2.33
N ALA A 320 14.46 -19.10 -1.90
CA ALA A 320 13.50 -19.23 -0.82
C ALA A 320 12.29 -20.10 -1.22
N LYS A 321 11.80 -19.98 -2.46
CA LYS A 321 10.73 -20.85 -2.96
C LYS A 321 11.15 -22.30 -3.11
N ALA A 322 12.35 -22.58 -3.63
CA ALA A 322 12.86 -23.93 -3.72
C ALA A 322 13.03 -24.59 -2.34
N ILE A 323 13.60 -23.88 -1.36
CA ILE A 323 13.72 -24.38 0.02
C ILE A 323 12.34 -24.67 0.62
N THR A 324 11.38 -23.77 0.44
CA THR A 324 10.00 -23.96 0.92
C THR A 324 9.37 -25.19 0.26
N CYS A 325 9.50 -25.34 -1.05
CA CYS A 325 9.00 -26.49 -1.81
C CYS A 325 9.61 -27.81 -1.32
N LEU A 326 10.94 -27.86 -1.18
CA LEU A 326 11.66 -29.04 -0.72
C LEU A 326 11.26 -29.44 0.70
N ASN A 327 11.05 -28.46 1.59
CA ASN A 327 10.58 -28.71 2.95
C ASN A 327 9.13 -29.20 3.00
N LEU A 328 8.24 -28.69 2.15
CA LEU A 328 6.89 -29.26 1.99
C LEU A 328 6.92 -30.70 1.46
N LEU A 329 7.96 -31.07 0.72
CA LEU A 329 8.22 -32.43 0.23
C LEU A 329 9.05 -33.30 1.21
N GLY A 330 9.36 -32.78 2.42
CA GLY A 330 10.00 -33.54 3.50
C GLY A 330 11.54 -33.62 3.45
N ALA A 331 12.22 -32.72 2.75
CA ALA A 331 13.68 -32.75 2.59
C ALA A 331 14.50 -32.02 3.69
N ASP A 332 13.86 -31.30 4.61
CA ASP A 332 14.50 -30.58 5.75
C ASP A 332 15.72 -29.71 5.37
N VAL A 333 15.61 -28.94 4.29
CA VAL A 333 16.65 -28.05 3.76
C VAL A 333 16.87 -26.81 4.64
N SER A 334 18.14 -26.49 4.87
CA SER A 334 18.59 -25.32 5.63
C SER A 334 18.49 -24.02 4.83
N VAL A 335 18.17 -22.93 5.53
CA VAL A 335 18.17 -21.55 5.01
C VAL A 335 19.48 -20.80 5.23
N SER A 336 20.52 -21.41 5.81
CA SER A 336 21.74 -20.67 6.19
C SER A 336 22.42 -19.99 5.00
N ALA A 337 22.56 -20.67 3.86
CA ALA A 337 23.16 -20.08 2.65
C ALA A 337 22.35 -18.87 2.14
N LEU A 338 21.01 -18.97 2.14
CA LEU A 338 20.11 -17.86 1.80
C LEU A 338 20.32 -16.66 2.73
N VAL A 339 20.40 -16.90 4.05
CA VAL A 339 20.65 -15.86 5.05
C VAL A 339 22.03 -15.23 4.84
N ASP A 340 23.07 -16.01 4.67
CA ASP A 340 24.45 -15.50 4.62
C ASP A 340 24.71 -14.64 3.37
N ASN A 341 24.03 -14.91 2.25
CA ASN A 341 24.28 -14.24 0.98
C ASN A 341 23.37 -13.04 0.69
N PHE A 342 22.14 -13.03 1.22
CA PHE A 342 21.11 -12.08 0.80
C PHE A 342 20.55 -11.19 1.91
N ASN A 343 20.89 -11.49 3.17
CA ASN A 343 20.41 -10.74 4.32
C ASN A 343 21.15 -9.39 4.47
N HIS A 344 20.47 -8.26 4.21
CA HIS A 344 21.12 -6.95 4.15
C HIS A 344 20.30 -5.83 4.82
N GLY A 345 20.84 -5.26 5.90
CA GLY A 345 20.18 -4.17 6.62
C GLY A 345 18.83 -4.63 7.21
N GLU A 346 17.74 -3.91 6.90
CA GLU A 346 16.39 -4.23 7.40
C GLU A 346 15.69 -5.37 6.65
N CYS A 347 16.18 -5.81 5.48
CA CYS A 347 15.48 -6.76 4.61
C CYS A 347 16.45 -7.70 3.87
N PHE A 348 15.90 -8.55 3.01
CA PHE A 348 16.66 -9.35 2.05
C PHE A 348 16.66 -8.67 0.69
N LYS A 349 17.81 -8.73 0.01
CA LYS A 349 17.94 -8.35 -1.39
C LYS A 349 17.67 -9.56 -2.29
N THR A 350 16.95 -9.41 -3.40
CA THR A 350 16.80 -10.49 -4.40
C THR A 350 18.16 -10.83 -5.01
N TYR A 351 18.90 -9.82 -5.49
CA TYR A 351 20.29 -9.95 -5.93
C TYR A 351 21.22 -9.05 -5.10
N PRO A 352 22.49 -9.44 -4.81
CA PRO A 352 23.36 -8.68 -3.91
C PRO A 352 23.57 -7.20 -4.29
N GLN A 353 23.61 -6.91 -5.60
CA GLN A 353 23.87 -5.58 -6.17
C GLN A 353 22.59 -4.84 -6.58
N GLU A 354 21.41 -5.28 -6.12
CA GLU A 354 20.17 -4.60 -6.47
C GLU A 354 19.99 -3.25 -5.76
N ARG A 355 19.28 -2.34 -6.45
CA ARG A 355 18.94 -1.00 -5.93
C ARG A 355 17.65 -1.00 -5.10
N ASN A 356 16.61 -1.67 -5.58
CA ASN A 356 15.27 -1.67 -4.98
C ASN A 356 14.98 -3.04 -4.36
N SER A 357 14.54 -3.06 -3.10
CA SER A 357 14.09 -4.25 -2.39
C SER A 357 12.78 -4.79 -2.99
N SER A 358 12.62 -6.11 -3.07
CA SER A 358 11.33 -6.75 -3.38
C SER A 358 10.58 -7.14 -2.11
N ILE A 359 9.27 -6.87 -2.07
CA ILE A 359 8.41 -7.32 -0.98
C ILE A 359 8.08 -8.80 -1.17
N SER A 360 7.80 -9.24 -2.40
CA SER A 360 7.50 -10.64 -2.72
C SER A 360 8.65 -11.57 -2.34
N THR A 361 9.90 -11.21 -2.67
CA THR A 361 11.11 -11.93 -2.23
C THR A 361 11.19 -12.04 -0.71
N ASN A 362 10.94 -10.97 0.03
CA ASN A 362 10.99 -11.00 1.49
C ASN A 362 9.86 -11.86 2.11
N CYS A 363 8.70 -11.94 1.46
CA CYS A 363 7.64 -12.87 1.85
C CYS A 363 8.07 -14.33 1.64
N ASN A 364 8.69 -14.64 0.49
CA ASN A 364 9.17 -15.98 0.20
C ASN A 364 10.31 -16.39 1.14
N VAL A 365 11.24 -15.47 1.44
CA VAL A 365 12.29 -15.69 2.46
C VAL A 365 11.68 -15.98 3.82
N LEU A 366 10.66 -15.21 4.25
CA LEU A 366 9.99 -15.48 5.52
C LEU A 366 9.34 -16.87 5.54
N MET A 367 8.70 -17.30 4.44
CA MET A 367 8.15 -18.66 4.32
C MET A 367 9.24 -19.73 4.44
N ALA A 368 10.40 -19.55 3.80
CA ALA A 368 11.53 -20.48 3.91
C ALA A 368 12.12 -20.53 5.32
N LEU A 369 12.25 -19.38 6.01
CA LEU A 369 12.70 -19.33 7.40
C LEU A 369 11.75 -20.09 8.35
N LEU A 370 10.46 -20.12 8.03
CA LEU A 370 9.40 -20.74 8.83
C LEU A 370 9.07 -22.18 8.42
N SER A 371 9.76 -22.75 7.43
CA SER A 371 9.36 -24.00 6.78
C SER A 371 9.66 -25.27 7.61
N ASN A 372 10.60 -25.21 8.55
CA ASN A 372 10.90 -26.33 9.46
C ASN A 372 11.41 -25.84 10.84
N PRO A 373 11.33 -26.68 11.90
CA PRO A 373 11.73 -26.30 13.25
C PRO A 373 13.20 -25.86 13.40
N THR A 374 14.11 -26.48 12.64
CA THR A 374 15.55 -26.19 12.70
C THR A 374 15.85 -24.78 12.18
N ASN A 375 15.24 -24.38 11.07
CA ASN A 375 15.35 -23.04 10.52
C ASN A 375 14.84 -21.99 11.52
N ILE A 376 13.70 -22.26 12.17
CA ILE A 376 13.12 -21.37 13.19
C ILE A 376 14.07 -21.18 14.37
N ALA A 377 14.62 -22.28 14.90
CA ALA A 377 15.51 -22.24 16.05
C ALA A 377 16.81 -21.48 15.76
N ASN A 378 17.37 -21.65 14.56
CA ASN A 378 18.66 -21.04 14.19
C ASN A 378 18.54 -19.57 13.76
N HIS A 379 17.36 -19.12 13.35
CA HIS A 379 17.18 -17.82 12.69
C HIS A 379 16.03 -16.95 13.27
N SER A 380 15.65 -17.12 14.54
CA SER A 380 14.54 -16.38 15.19
C SER A 380 14.65 -14.85 15.08
N ALA A 381 15.87 -14.30 15.26
CA ALA A 381 16.13 -12.87 15.13
C ALA A 381 15.93 -12.38 13.69
N VAL A 382 16.30 -13.20 12.70
CA VAL A 382 16.11 -12.89 11.27
C VAL A 382 14.63 -12.95 10.90
N ILE A 383 13.90 -13.95 11.40
CA ILE A 383 12.44 -14.06 11.26
C ILE A 383 11.78 -12.79 11.78
N THR A 384 12.09 -12.40 13.02
CA THR A 384 11.56 -11.18 13.65
C THR A 384 11.83 -9.93 12.81
N LYS A 385 13.04 -9.83 12.24
CA LYS A 385 13.44 -8.70 11.42
C LYS A 385 12.64 -8.61 10.12
N VAL A 386 12.54 -9.71 9.36
CA VAL A 386 11.83 -9.73 8.08
C VAL A 386 10.33 -9.52 8.29
N THR A 387 9.74 -10.14 9.32
CA THR A 387 8.34 -9.93 9.68
C THR A 387 8.04 -8.46 9.98
N ARG A 388 8.91 -7.79 10.78
CA ARG A 388 8.77 -6.35 11.06
C ARG A 388 8.89 -5.51 9.80
N TYR A 389 9.81 -5.85 8.90
CA TYR A 389 9.96 -5.16 7.62
C TYR A 389 8.67 -5.25 6.78
N LEU A 390 8.05 -6.43 6.68
CA LEU A 390 6.80 -6.64 5.94
C LEU A 390 5.63 -5.85 6.55
N CYS A 391 5.45 -5.87 7.88
CA CYS A 391 4.44 -5.05 8.57
C CYS A 391 4.67 -3.56 8.33
N LYS A 392 5.92 -3.07 8.44
CA LYS A 392 6.28 -1.66 8.18
C LYS A 392 5.94 -1.25 6.75
N LYS A 393 6.19 -2.10 5.75
CA LYS A 393 5.81 -1.84 4.35
C LYS A 393 4.30 -1.70 4.19
N TRP A 394 3.52 -2.57 4.83
CA TRP A 394 2.05 -2.48 4.84
C TRP A 394 1.53 -1.21 5.52
N PHE A 395 2.10 -0.83 6.66
CA PHE A 395 1.60 0.32 7.42
C PHE A 395 1.98 1.68 6.84
N THR A 396 3.06 1.75 6.07
CA THR A 396 3.50 3.00 5.43
C THR A 396 2.58 3.41 4.27
N THR A 397 2.12 2.45 3.46
CA THR A 397 1.25 2.68 2.29
C THR A 397 0.33 1.48 2.07
N GLN A 398 -0.93 1.73 1.70
CA GLN A 398 -1.85 0.66 1.31
C GLN A 398 -1.64 0.20 -0.14
N ILE A 399 -0.94 0.99 -0.96
CA ILE A 399 -0.54 0.58 -2.31
C ILE A 399 0.78 -0.17 -2.18
N ILE A 400 0.69 -1.49 -2.23
CA ILE A 400 1.83 -2.39 -2.27
C ILE A 400 2.20 -2.64 -3.74
N THR A 401 3.39 -2.22 -4.14
CA THR A 401 3.97 -2.56 -5.44
C THR A 401 5.20 -3.43 -5.25
N ASP A 402 5.46 -4.28 -6.24
CA ASP A 402 6.64 -5.12 -6.29
C ASP A 402 7.24 -5.07 -7.70
N LYS A 403 8.54 -5.37 -7.81
CA LYS A 403 9.27 -5.28 -9.07
C LYS A 403 9.14 -6.53 -9.95
N TRP A 404 8.48 -7.59 -9.49
CA TRP A 404 8.32 -8.84 -10.23
C TRP A 404 6.90 -9.10 -10.76
N ASN A 405 5.89 -8.40 -10.25
CA ASN A 405 4.50 -8.55 -10.70
C ASN A 405 3.77 -7.20 -10.70
N LEU A 406 3.05 -6.90 -11.79
CA LEU A 406 2.27 -5.66 -11.95
C LEU A 406 1.05 -5.62 -11.03
N SER A 407 0.49 -6.77 -10.65
CA SER A 407 -0.66 -6.81 -9.77
C SER A 407 -0.24 -6.70 -8.30
N PRO A 408 -0.80 -5.75 -7.53
CA PRO A 408 -0.55 -5.68 -6.10
C PRO A 408 -1.06 -6.94 -5.37
N TYR A 409 -2.09 -7.61 -5.90
CA TYR A 409 -2.69 -8.79 -5.27
C TYR A 409 -1.73 -9.98 -5.18
N TYR A 410 -0.78 -10.12 -6.11
CA TYR A 410 0.27 -11.14 -6.01
C TYR A 410 1.09 -10.96 -4.73
N THR A 411 1.58 -9.74 -4.52
CA THR A 411 2.41 -9.41 -3.36
C THR A 411 1.60 -9.47 -2.07
N ILE A 412 0.35 -9.00 -2.08
CA ILE A 412 -0.56 -9.06 -0.93
C ILE A 412 -0.87 -10.52 -0.56
N MET A 413 -1.02 -11.42 -1.54
CA MET A 413 -1.19 -12.85 -1.31
C MET A 413 0.00 -13.45 -0.58
N LEU A 414 1.22 -13.18 -1.05
CA LEU A 414 2.43 -13.66 -0.38
C LEU A 414 2.59 -13.07 1.03
N MET A 415 2.25 -11.78 1.21
CA MET A 415 2.26 -11.15 2.54
C MET A 415 1.25 -11.82 3.47
N ALA A 416 0.03 -12.06 3.00
CA ALA A 416 -1.01 -12.74 3.77
C ALA A 416 -0.54 -14.14 4.20
N GLN A 417 0.01 -14.93 3.28
CA GLN A 417 0.54 -16.27 3.57
C GLN A 417 1.71 -16.24 4.56
N ALA A 418 2.69 -15.36 4.35
CA ALA A 418 3.88 -15.28 5.19
C ALA A 418 3.57 -14.82 6.62
N LEU A 419 2.75 -13.77 6.77
CA LEU A 419 2.34 -13.25 8.08
C LEU A 419 1.41 -14.24 8.82
N THR A 420 0.54 -14.94 8.09
CA THR A 420 -0.27 -16.05 8.60
C THR A 420 0.59 -17.16 9.17
N GLN A 421 1.57 -17.63 8.39
CA GLN A 421 2.47 -18.69 8.83
C GLN A 421 3.33 -18.25 10.02
N ALA A 422 3.79 -16.99 10.03
CA ALA A 422 4.54 -16.43 11.15
C ALA A 422 3.72 -16.49 12.45
N LEU A 423 2.43 -16.13 12.39
CA LEU A 423 1.53 -16.20 13.54
C LEU A 423 1.30 -17.64 14.03
N LYS A 424 1.06 -18.58 13.10
CA LYS A 424 0.90 -20.01 13.42
C LYS A 424 2.13 -20.59 14.11
N VAL A 425 3.32 -20.27 13.60
CA VAL A 425 4.59 -20.73 14.19
C VAL A 425 4.85 -20.08 15.54
N TRP A 426 4.57 -18.78 15.69
CA TRP A 426 4.71 -18.09 16.97
C TRP A 426 3.82 -18.69 18.07
N GLY A 427 2.60 -19.12 17.75
CA GLY A 427 1.73 -19.84 18.70
C GLY A 427 2.33 -21.14 19.25
N ASN A 428 3.26 -21.76 18.53
CA ASN A 428 3.86 -23.05 18.86
C ASN A 428 5.35 -22.97 19.27
N SER A 429 6.00 -21.81 19.13
CA SER A 429 7.44 -21.63 19.36
C SER A 429 7.72 -20.77 20.59
N SER A 430 8.23 -21.38 21.66
CA SER A 430 8.61 -20.66 22.88
C SER A 430 9.78 -19.67 22.68
N ILE A 431 10.61 -19.88 21.65
CA ILE A 431 11.71 -18.97 21.28
C ILE A 431 11.11 -17.68 20.73
N LEU A 432 10.24 -17.79 19.72
CA LEU A 432 9.58 -16.63 19.12
C LEU A 432 8.60 -15.96 20.08
N GLN A 433 8.03 -16.64 21.07
CA GLN A 433 7.18 -15.99 22.07
C GLN A 433 7.93 -15.05 23.01
N LYS A 434 9.21 -15.33 23.28
CA LYS A 434 10.07 -14.45 24.08
C LYS A 434 10.51 -13.22 23.30
N GLU A 435 10.62 -13.33 21.99
CA GLU A 435 11.07 -12.27 21.09
C GLU A 435 9.88 -11.57 20.43
N ALA A 436 9.87 -10.24 20.39
CA ALA A 436 8.90 -9.48 19.57
C ALA A 436 7.40 -9.79 19.80
N ARG A 437 6.98 -10.07 21.05
CA ARG A 437 5.57 -10.30 21.41
C ARG A 437 4.61 -9.30 20.76
N GLU A 438 4.92 -8.01 20.82
CA GLU A 438 4.08 -6.94 20.25
C GLU A 438 3.89 -7.05 18.73
N LEU A 439 4.92 -7.48 17.99
CA LEU A 439 4.83 -7.69 16.55
C LEU A 439 3.76 -8.75 16.24
N PHE A 440 3.76 -9.84 16.99
CA PHE A 440 2.85 -10.97 16.77
C PHE A 440 1.46 -10.75 17.38
N THR A 441 1.33 -9.99 18.47
CA THR A 441 0.03 -9.73 19.12
C THR A 441 -0.72 -8.53 18.55
N ASP A 442 -0.01 -7.55 17.96
CA ASP A 442 -0.61 -6.28 17.54
C ASP A 442 -0.47 -6.07 16.02
N ASP A 443 0.77 -6.07 15.51
CA ASP A 443 1.05 -5.64 14.14
C ASP A 443 0.59 -6.66 13.09
N ILE A 444 0.90 -7.95 13.29
CA ILE A 444 0.47 -9.00 12.35
C ILE A 444 -1.07 -9.07 12.29
N PRO A 445 -1.82 -9.19 13.40
CA PRO A 445 -3.29 -9.21 13.35
C PRO A 445 -3.89 -7.99 12.65
N LEU A 446 -3.37 -6.79 12.93
CA LEU A 446 -3.81 -5.57 12.26
C LEU A 446 -3.56 -5.62 10.76
N ALA A 447 -2.35 -5.98 10.33
CA ALA A 447 -2.00 -6.07 8.91
C ALA A 447 -2.89 -7.09 8.18
N LEU A 448 -3.05 -8.28 8.74
CA LEU A 448 -3.90 -9.34 8.18
C LEU A 448 -5.38 -8.89 8.08
N PHE A 449 -5.91 -8.25 9.12
CA PHE A 449 -7.26 -7.71 9.09
C PHE A 449 -7.45 -6.64 8.00
N GLN A 450 -6.49 -5.71 7.90
CA GLN A 450 -6.51 -4.68 6.87
C GLN A 450 -6.42 -5.26 5.46
N ILE A 451 -5.62 -6.31 5.23
CA ILE A 451 -5.55 -7.04 3.96
C ILE A 451 -6.91 -7.63 3.61
N LEU A 452 -7.55 -8.34 4.55
CA LEU A 452 -8.87 -8.96 4.31
C LEU A 452 -9.91 -7.91 3.90
N VAL A 453 -10.00 -6.81 4.65
CA VAL A 453 -10.93 -5.71 4.34
C VAL A 453 -10.58 -5.06 3.00
N TYR A 454 -9.29 -4.85 2.69
CA TYR A 454 -8.82 -4.29 1.42
C TYR A 454 -9.33 -5.12 0.23
N VAL A 455 -9.19 -6.44 0.28
CA VAL A 455 -9.63 -7.35 -0.78
C VAL A 455 -11.16 -7.34 -0.91
N LEU A 456 -11.90 -7.46 0.21
CA LEU A 456 -13.38 -7.50 0.19
C LEU A 456 -14.03 -6.21 -0.35
N GLN A 457 -13.39 -5.05 -0.16
CA GLN A 457 -13.87 -3.75 -0.64
C GLN A 457 -13.65 -3.51 -2.13
N ARG A 458 -12.68 -4.22 -2.73
CA ARG A 458 -12.24 -4.01 -4.12
C ARG A 458 -12.75 -5.08 -5.09
N GLN A 459 -13.53 -6.05 -4.60
CA GLN A 459 -14.24 -6.99 -5.46
C GLN A 459 -15.21 -6.26 -6.39
N ARG A 460 -15.18 -6.59 -7.67
CA ARG A 460 -16.07 -6.04 -8.70
C ARG A 460 -17.45 -6.71 -8.64
N SER A 461 -18.44 -6.09 -9.28
CA SER A 461 -19.81 -6.60 -9.31
C SER A 461 -19.95 -7.94 -10.04
N ASP A 462 -19.01 -8.30 -10.92
CA ASP A 462 -18.94 -9.59 -11.61
C ASP A 462 -18.25 -10.69 -10.78
N GLY A 463 -17.81 -10.37 -9.56
CA GLY A 463 -17.12 -11.29 -8.65
C GLY A 463 -15.60 -11.30 -8.79
N SER A 464 -15.06 -10.70 -9.86
CA SER A 464 -13.62 -10.68 -10.12
C SER A 464 -12.87 -9.61 -9.33
N TRP A 465 -11.55 -9.75 -9.29
CA TRP A 465 -10.62 -8.66 -8.97
C TRP A 465 -9.86 -8.29 -10.24
N ASP A 466 -9.85 -7.00 -10.56
CA ASP A 466 -9.28 -6.40 -11.77
C ASP A 466 -9.74 -7.00 -13.11
N GLY A 467 -10.78 -7.85 -13.12
CA GLY A 467 -11.23 -8.56 -14.32
C GLY A 467 -10.27 -9.65 -14.82
N SER A 468 -9.18 -9.94 -14.08
CA SER A 468 -8.18 -10.95 -14.43
C SER A 468 -8.43 -12.26 -13.67
N LYS A 469 -8.20 -13.39 -14.34
CA LYS A 469 -8.33 -14.72 -13.73
C LYS A 469 -7.23 -14.98 -12.71
N GLU A 470 -5.99 -14.59 -13.00
CA GLU A 470 -4.89 -14.82 -12.09
C GLU A 470 -4.97 -13.88 -10.87
N VAL A 471 -5.35 -12.61 -11.08
CA VAL A 471 -5.60 -11.66 -9.97
C VAL A 471 -6.77 -12.11 -9.09
N THR A 472 -7.85 -12.62 -9.69
CA THR A 472 -8.98 -13.17 -8.93
C THR A 472 -8.57 -14.41 -8.14
N ALA A 473 -7.69 -15.27 -8.68
CA ALA A 473 -7.15 -16.40 -7.96
C ALA A 473 -6.31 -15.94 -6.74
N TYR A 474 -5.42 -14.95 -6.90
CA TYR A 474 -4.67 -14.38 -5.79
C TYR A 474 -5.59 -13.85 -4.68
N ALA A 475 -6.63 -13.10 -5.06
CA ALA A 475 -7.60 -12.55 -4.13
C ALA A 475 -8.37 -13.62 -3.34
N LEU A 476 -8.76 -14.71 -4.01
CA LEU A 476 -9.41 -15.84 -3.34
C LEU A 476 -8.46 -16.57 -2.40
N ILE A 477 -7.20 -16.79 -2.80
CA ILE A 477 -6.17 -17.37 -1.92
C ILE A 477 -5.93 -16.49 -0.69
N ILE A 478 -5.91 -15.17 -0.85
CA ILE A 478 -5.84 -14.23 0.29
C ILE A 478 -7.02 -14.47 1.24
N VAL A 479 -8.25 -14.43 0.71
CA VAL A 479 -9.45 -14.60 1.55
C VAL A 479 -9.42 -15.94 2.28
N ASP A 480 -9.08 -17.03 1.60
CA ASP A 480 -8.97 -18.37 2.18
C ASP A 480 -7.91 -18.43 3.30
N THR A 481 -6.68 -17.98 3.00
CA THR A 481 -5.57 -17.90 3.95
C THR A 481 -5.97 -17.15 5.22
N LEU A 482 -6.73 -16.06 5.07
CA LEU A 482 -7.13 -15.22 6.19
C LEU A 482 -8.37 -15.73 6.91
N THR A 483 -9.27 -16.48 6.27
CA THR A 483 -10.42 -17.08 6.98
C THR A 483 -10.02 -18.08 8.06
N GLU A 484 -8.85 -18.68 7.95
CA GLU A 484 -8.29 -19.57 8.99
C GLU A 484 -7.87 -18.83 10.26
N ILE A 485 -7.66 -17.52 10.20
CA ILE A 485 -7.08 -16.70 11.27
C ILE A 485 -8.02 -15.59 11.73
N ALA A 486 -8.67 -14.94 10.77
CA ALA A 486 -9.28 -13.64 10.95
C ALA A 486 -10.76 -13.79 11.34
N CYS A 487 -10.99 -13.40 12.60
CA CYS A 487 -12.20 -12.70 13.04
C CYS A 487 -13.52 -13.43 12.83
N ARG A 488 -13.99 -14.09 13.90
CA ARG A 488 -15.43 -14.34 14.17
C ARG A 488 -16.31 -13.07 14.07
N GLN A 489 -15.71 -11.89 13.92
CA GLN A 489 -16.31 -10.56 14.04
C GLN A 489 -16.63 -9.88 12.70
N LEU A 490 -16.01 -10.31 11.59
CA LEU A 490 -16.44 -9.88 10.26
C LEU A 490 -17.69 -10.67 9.86
N GLN A 491 -18.60 -10.04 9.13
CA GLN A 491 -19.83 -10.71 8.69
C GLN A 491 -19.50 -11.88 7.76
N GLU A 492 -19.56 -13.10 8.29
CA GLU A 492 -19.34 -14.37 7.58
C GLU A 492 -20.07 -14.42 6.22
N LYS A 493 -21.27 -13.85 6.16
CA LYS A 493 -22.06 -13.73 4.93
C LYS A 493 -21.33 -12.95 3.81
N LYS A 494 -20.63 -11.86 4.14
CA LYS A 494 -19.89 -11.05 3.15
C LYS A 494 -18.70 -11.81 2.58
N ILE A 495 -17.95 -12.53 3.44
CA ILE A 495 -16.82 -13.36 3.01
C ILE A 495 -17.31 -14.49 2.11
N ARG A 496 -18.33 -15.25 2.53
CA ARG A 496 -18.92 -16.34 1.74
C ARG A 496 -19.43 -15.87 0.39
N ALA A 497 -20.12 -14.72 0.35
CA ALA A 497 -20.59 -14.14 -0.90
C ALA A 497 -19.44 -13.77 -1.83
N ALA A 498 -18.36 -13.17 -1.30
CA ALA A 498 -17.19 -12.80 -2.09
C ALA A 498 -16.48 -14.03 -2.68
N VAL A 499 -16.25 -15.06 -1.86
CA VAL A 499 -15.63 -16.32 -2.30
C VAL A 499 -16.47 -16.99 -3.39
N HIS A 500 -17.77 -17.13 -3.18
CA HIS A 500 -18.67 -17.74 -4.16
C HIS A 500 -18.65 -16.99 -5.50
N GLN A 501 -18.80 -15.66 -5.47
CA GLN A 501 -18.80 -14.85 -6.70
C GLN A 501 -17.46 -14.94 -7.45
N GLY A 502 -16.33 -14.91 -6.75
CA GLY A 502 -15.01 -15.08 -7.36
C GLY A 502 -14.82 -16.47 -7.99
N ARG A 503 -15.29 -17.53 -7.33
CA ARG A 503 -15.23 -18.90 -7.88
C ARG A 503 -16.12 -19.08 -9.10
N VAL A 504 -17.31 -18.47 -9.10
CA VAL A 504 -18.19 -18.46 -10.28
C VAL A 504 -17.50 -17.76 -11.46
N PHE A 505 -16.83 -16.63 -11.21
CA PHE A 505 -16.03 -15.95 -12.22
C PHE A 505 -14.92 -16.86 -12.76
N LEU A 506 -14.06 -17.41 -11.88
CA LEU A 506 -12.96 -18.29 -12.28
C LEU A 506 -13.43 -19.50 -13.07
N SER A 507 -14.48 -20.17 -12.61
CA SER A 507 -15.02 -21.36 -13.28
C SER A 507 -15.51 -21.06 -14.70
N LYS A 508 -15.98 -19.82 -14.95
CA LYS A 508 -16.42 -19.38 -16.28
C LYS A 508 -15.24 -19.08 -17.21
N VAL A 509 -14.18 -18.47 -16.69
CA VAL A 509 -13.03 -18.00 -17.50
C VAL A 509 -11.94 -19.05 -17.69
N PHE A 510 -11.85 -20.06 -16.80
CA PHE A 510 -10.82 -21.09 -16.85
C PHE A 510 -10.72 -21.79 -18.22
N ASP A 511 -11.85 -22.25 -18.75
CA ASP A 511 -11.87 -22.92 -20.06
C ASP A 511 -11.98 -21.95 -21.24
N SER A 512 -12.62 -20.78 -21.05
CA SER A 512 -12.92 -19.86 -22.14
C SER A 512 -11.76 -18.90 -22.48
N GLN A 513 -10.76 -18.78 -21.61
CA GLN A 513 -9.59 -17.93 -21.80
C GLN A 513 -8.30 -18.73 -21.54
N PRO A 514 -7.76 -19.44 -22.54
CA PRO A 514 -6.64 -20.35 -22.34
C PRO A 514 -5.28 -19.64 -22.14
N HIS A 515 -5.14 -18.39 -22.57
CA HIS A 515 -3.89 -17.64 -22.46
C HIS A 515 -3.66 -17.12 -21.04
N ALA A 516 -2.42 -17.16 -20.56
CA ALA A 516 -2.05 -16.60 -19.26
C ALA A 516 -2.18 -15.07 -19.26
N ASP A 517 -2.57 -14.51 -18.11
CA ASP A 517 -2.55 -13.06 -17.93
C ASP A 517 -1.08 -12.59 -17.93
N ARG A 518 -0.79 -11.49 -18.65
CA ARG A 518 0.56 -10.91 -18.66
C ARG A 518 0.71 -9.96 -17.47
N LEU A 519 1.10 -10.53 -16.33
CA LEU A 519 1.25 -9.81 -15.06
C LEU A 519 2.70 -9.76 -14.55
N TRP A 520 3.57 -10.62 -15.07
CA TRP A 520 4.93 -10.78 -14.57
C TRP A 520 5.90 -9.84 -15.29
N ILE A 521 6.81 -9.24 -14.52
CA ILE A 521 7.72 -8.20 -14.99
C ILE A 521 9.07 -8.81 -15.39
N GLU A 522 9.51 -8.52 -16.61
CA GLU A 522 10.82 -8.90 -17.18
C GLU A 522 11.28 -7.69 -18.06
N LYS A 523 12.06 -7.86 -19.14
CA LYS A 523 12.31 -6.85 -20.19
C LYS A 523 10.99 -6.33 -20.73
N VAL A 524 10.08 -7.25 -21.02
CA VAL A 524 8.68 -7.01 -21.38
C VAL A 524 7.78 -7.90 -20.54
N THR A 525 6.55 -7.48 -20.31
CA THR A 525 5.60 -8.21 -19.46
C THR A 525 5.27 -9.59 -20.06
N TYR A 526 5.31 -10.63 -19.22
CA TYR A 526 4.99 -12.01 -19.59
C TYR A 526 3.90 -12.61 -18.71
N GLY A 527 3.33 -13.72 -19.18
CA GLY A 527 2.50 -14.63 -18.39
C GLY A 527 3.13 -16.03 -18.38
N SER A 528 2.87 -16.81 -17.33
CA SER A 528 3.19 -18.24 -17.28
C SER A 528 1.90 -19.04 -17.18
N ARG A 529 1.70 -19.96 -18.13
CA ARG A 529 0.50 -20.79 -18.16
C ARG A 529 0.45 -21.74 -16.95
N ASN A 530 1.57 -22.37 -16.62
CA ASN A 530 1.66 -23.30 -15.50
C ASN A 530 1.36 -22.61 -14.16
N LEU A 531 1.89 -21.41 -13.94
CA LEU A 531 1.61 -20.63 -12.73
C LEU A 531 0.15 -20.18 -12.68
N SER A 532 -0.36 -19.61 -13.76
CA SER A 532 -1.76 -19.14 -13.83
C SER A 532 -2.74 -20.27 -13.53
N GLU A 533 -2.54 -21.46 -14.13
CA GLU A 533 -3.35 -22.64 -13.84
C GLU A 533 -3.19 -23.11 -12.38
N ALA A 534 -1.98 -23.16 -11.84
CA ALA A 534 -1.76 -23.56 -10.44
C ALA A 534 -2.46 -22.64 -9.44
N TYR A 535 -2.41 -21.32 -9.64
CA TYR A 535 -3.11 -20.36 -8.79
C TYR A 535 -4.62 -20.51 -8.88
N ILE A 536 -5.17 -20.68 -10.10
CA ILE A 536 -6.61 -20.86 -10.27
C ILE A 536 -7.08 -22.18 -9.62
N LEU A 537 -6.33 -23.27 -9.81
CA LEU A 537 -6.63 -24.56 -9.20
C LEU A 537 -6.55 -24.48 -7.67
N ALA A 538 -5.55 -23.79 -7.11
CA ALA A 538 -5.47 -23.53 -5.67
C ALA A 538 -6.69 -22.74 -5.15
N ALA A 539 -7.09 -21.68 -5.85
CA ALA A 539 -8.26 -20.87 -5.47
C ALA A 539 -9.60 -21.64 -5.57
N LEU A 540 -9.70 -22.58 -6.51
CA LEU A 540 -10.88 -23.44 -6.69
C LEU A 540 -10.90 -24.63 -5.72
N HIS A 541 -9.72 -25.17 -5.36
CA HIS A 541 -9.59 -26.32 -4.48
C HIS A 541 -9.99 -26.00 -3.03
N SER A 542 -9.67 -24.80 -2.56
CA SER A 542 -9.81 -24.46 -1.14
C SER A 542 -11.19 -24.86 -0.59
N SER A 543 -11.17 -25.83 0.32
CA SER A 543 -12.37 -26.52 0.83
C SER A 543 -12.88 -25.89 2.14
N SER A 544 -12.21 -24.87 2.63
CA SER A 544 -12.40 -24.24 3.94
C SER A 544 -13.54 -23.22 3.95
N VAL A 545 -14.77 -23.72 3.99
CA VAL A 545 -15.83 -23.04 4.74
C VAL A 545 -15.66 -23.46 6.22
N TYR A 546 -14.85 -22.68 6.94
CA TYR A 546 -14.68 -22.67 8.41
C TYR A 546 -14.18 -23.98 9.04
N GLN A 547 -12.86 -24.13 9.18
CA GLN A 547 -12.35 -24.87 10.34
C GLN A 547 -12.23 -23.87 11.50
N ASN A 548 -12.98 -24.11 12.57
CA ASN A 548 -12.93 -23.33 13.82
C ASN A 548 -11.59 -23.53 14.56
N GLY A 549 -10.48 -23.13 13.94
CA GLY A 549 -9.19 -23.04 14.60
C GLY A 549 -9.16 -21.79 15.47
N GLU A 550 -9.17 -21.93 16.79
CA GLU A 550 -8.76 -20.83 17.66
C GLU A 550 -7.24 -20.72 17.56
N ILE A 551 -6.73 -19.61 17.02
CA ILE A 551 -5.32 -19.26 17.21
C ILE A 551 -5.21 -18.59 18.58
N PRO A 552 -4.47 -19.21 19.53
CA PRO A 552 -4.26 -18.63 20.84
C PRO A 552 -3.59 -17.25 20.72
N HIS A 553 -4.02 -16.30 21.55
CA HIS A 553 -3.40 -14.98 21.74
C HIS A 553 -3.64 -13.89 20.67
N VAL A 554 -4.51 -14.11 19.68
CA VAL A 554 -5.03 -12.98 18.88
C VAL A 554 -6.05 -12.23 19.74
N ALA A 555 -5.84 -10.93 19.95
CA ALA A 555 -6.78 -10.10 20.69
C ALA A 555 -8.16 -10.16 20.03
N LYS A 556 -9.18 -10.62 20.76
CA LYS A 556 -10.57 -10.50 20.32
C LYS A 556 -10.90 -9.00 20.30
N ALA A 557 -11.54 -8.49 19.23
CA ALA A 557 -12.12 -7.15 19.37
C ALA A 557 -13.09 -7.15 20.55
N ASP A 558 -13.03 -6.07 21.30
CA ASP A 558 -13.81 -5.83 22.49
C ASP A 558 -15.32 -5.93 22.17
N ASP A 559 -16.10 -6.60 23.03
CA ASP A 559 -17.57 -6.69 22.91
C ASP A 559 -18.23 -5.30 22.87
N SER A 560 -17.53 -4.26 23.34
CA SER A 560 -17.94 -2.86 23.21
C SER A 560 -18.10 -2.39 21.75
N ALA A 561 -17.38 -3.01 20.79
CA ALA A 561 -17.48 -2.68 19.36
C ALA A 561 -18.87 -2.98 18.79
N SER A 562 -19.49 -4.10 19.17
CA SER A 562 -20.85 -4.47 18.72
C SER A 562 -21.92 -3.54 19.27
N ALA A 563 -21.78 -3.10 20.54
CA ALA A 563 -22.69 -2.13 21.14
C ALA A 563 -22.58 -0.74 20.49
N MET A 564 -21.37 -0.35 20.07
CA MET A 564 -21.10 0.88 19.33
C MET A 564 -21.61 0.85 17.88
N GLY A 565 -21.66 -0.32 17.23
CA GLY A 565 -22.15 -0.46 15.86
C GLY A 565 -23.53 0.15 15.63
N ASN A 566 -24.49 -0.16 16.51
CA ASN A 566 -25.85 0.39 16.44
C ASN A 566 -25.90 1.91 16.61
N PHE A 567 -25.01 2.48 17.43
CA PHE A 567 -24.91 3.93 17.59
C PHE A 567 -24.46 4.59 16.29
N TYR A 568 -23.43 4.05 15.64
CA TYR A 568 -22.88 4.60 14.41
C TYR A 568 -23.77 4.43 13.19
N THR A 569 -24.54 3.34 13.10
CA THR A 569 -25.53 3.16 12.01
C THR A 569 -26.62 4.23 12.02
N ASN A 570 -26.86 4.90 13.16
CA ASN A 570 -27.82 5.99 13.27
C ASN A 570 -27.23 7.36 12.89
N LEU A 571 -25.92 7.47 12.64
CA LEU A 571 -25.33 8.73 12.17
C LEU A 571 -25.83 9.05 10.74
N PRO A 572 -26.40 10.24 10.50
CA PRO A 572 -26.83 10.67 9.17
C PRO A 572 -25.78 10.48 8.08
N VAL A 573 -24.51 10.83 8.35
CA VAL A 573 -23.40 10.66 7.40
C VAL A 573 -23.11 9.19 7.05
N LEU A 574 -23.47 8.24 7.92
CA LEU A 574 -23.24 6.81 7.69
C LEU A 574 -24.48 6.03 7.24
N LYS A 575 -25.64 6.68 7.08
CA LYS A 575 -26.92 6.01 6.81
C LYS A 575 -26.94 5.12 5.57
N GLN A 576 -26.15 5.44 4.55
CA GLN A 576 -26.03 4.65 3.30
C GLN A 576 -24.87 3.65 3.32
N THR A 577 -24.11 3.62 4.40
CA THR A 577 -22.92 2.77 4.53
C THR A 577 -23.34 1.32 4.79
N PRO A 578 -22.80 0.34 4.06
CA PRO A 578 -23.08 -1.06 4.34
C PRO A 578 -22.67 -1.45 5.77
N GLN A 579 -23.52 -2.17 6.50
CA GLN A 579 -23.27 -2.54 7.91
C GLN A 579 -21.92 -3.25 8.10
N TRP A 580 -21.58 -4.19 7.21
CA TRP A 580 -20.31 -4.93 7.31
C TRP A 580 -19.08 -4.00 7.29
N LEU A 581 -19.19 -2.83 6.67
CA LEU A 581 -18.10 -1.86 6.56
C LEU A 581 -17.94 -1.05 7.85
N ILE A 582 -19.06 -0.73 8.52
CA ILE A 582 -19.07 -0.13 9.85
C ILE A 582 -18.45 -1.12 10.85
N ASP A 583 -18.90 -2.36 10.84
CA ASP A 583 -18.40 -3.43 11.72
C ASP A 583 -16.88 -3.65 11.51
N ALA A 584 -16.44 -3.68 10.25
CA ALA A 584 -15.02 -3.81 9.92
C ALA A 584 -14.18 -2.62 10.43
N SER A 585 -14.68 -1.39 10.28
CA SER A 585 -13.98 -0.18 10.73
C SER A 585 -13.87 -0.10 12.26
N LEU A 586 -14.87 -0.61 12.99
CA LEU A 586 -14.84 -0.74 14.45
C LEU A 586 -13.82 -1.77 14.90
N CYS A 587 -13.79 -2.93 14.25
CA CYS A 587 -12.82 -3.98 14.53
C CYS A 587 -11.39 -3.47 14.26
N GLU A 588 -11.14 -2.81 13.12
CA GLU A 588 -9.86 -2.17 12.82
C GLU A 588 -9.47 -1.15 13.89
N GLY A 589 -10.42 -0.32 14.31
CA GLY A 589 -10.19 0.66 15.37
C GLY A 589 -9.79 0.02 16.71
N SER A 590 -10.36 -1.15 17.03
CA SER A 590 -9.99 -1.91 18.23
C SER A 590 -8.58 -2.49 18.16
N LEU A 591 -8.14 -2.96 16.97
CA LEU A 591 -6.79 -3.48 16.73
C LEU A 591 -5.74 -2.37 16.76
N LEU A 592 -6.11 -1.13 16.42
CA LEU A 592 -5.25 0.06 16.50
C LEU A 592 -5.11 0.62 17.93
N ARG A 593 -6.08 0.34 18.82
CA ARG A 593 -6.13 0.93 20.17
C ARG A 593 -4.85 0.68 20.99
N PRO A 594 -4.26 -0.54 21.03
CA PRO A 594 -3.01 -0.77 21.77
C PRO A 594 -1.84 0.08 21.27
N ARG A 595 -1.70 0.23 19.95
CA ARG A 595 -0.66 1.10 19.34
C ARG A 595 -0.87 2.56 19.72
N LEU A 596 -2.13 3.03 19.67
CA LEU A 596 -2.48 4.39 20.06
C LEU A 596 -2.19 4.65 21.55
N GLN A 597 -2.54 3.72 22.44
CA GLN A 597 -2.27 3.82 23.87
C GLN A 597 -0.78 3.90 24.18
N ARG A 598 0.04 3.05 23.55
CA ARG A 598 1.50 3.09 23.70
C ARG A 598 2.07 4.44 23.27
N LYS A 599 1.66 4.93 22.12
CA LYS A 599 2.09 6.24 21.62
C LYS A 599 1.68 7.38 22.56
N CYS A 600 0.51 7.27 23.20
CA CYS A 600 0.09 8.23 24.21
C CYS A 600 0.93 8.14 25.49
N GLN A 601 1.29 6.93 25.94
CA GLN A 601 2.12 6.71 27.12
C GLN A 601 3.58 7.15 26.91
N GLU A 602 4.13 7.03 25.71
CA GLU A 602 5.47 7.51 25.37
C GLU A 602 5.58 9.03 25.52
N ILE A 603 4.55 9.77 25.11
CA ILE A 603 4.54 11.24 25.17
C ILE A 603 4.07 11.74 26.54
N PHE A 604 3.09 11.07 27.16
CA PHE A 604 2.56 11.40 28.49
C PHE A 604 2.67 10.20 29.45
N PRO A 605 3.87 9.90 30.00
CA PRO A 605 4.11 8.75 30.87
C PRO A 605 3.34 8.79 32.20
N ASP A 606 2.88 9.96 32.61
CA ASP A 606 2.04 10.20 33.79
C ASP A 606 0.58 9.75 33.58
N GLY A 607 0.21 9.35 32.36
CA GLY A 607 -1.12 8.89 32.01
C GLY A 607 -2.08 10.01 31.60
N THR A 608 -1.63 11.26 31.53
CA THR A 608 -2.44 12.43 31.16
C THR A 608 -3.00 12.34 29.72
N GLY A 609 -2.42 11.46 28.89
CA GLY A 609 -2.88 11.10 27.53
C GLY A 609 -3.88 9.94 27.43
N ASN A 610 -4.26 9.30 28.55
CA ASN A 610 -5.16 8.15 28.54
C ASN A 610 -6.56 8.54 29.00
N GLY A 611 -7.56 8.34 28.14
CA GLY A 611 -8.96 8.60 28.47
C GLY A 611 -9.95 7.75 27.68
N GLU A 612 -11.24 7.92 27.99
CA GLU A 612 -12.33 7.21 27.29
C GLU A 612 -12.43 7.58 25.80
N HIS A 613 -11.84 8.71 25.39
CA HIS A 613 -11.75 9.13 23.99
C HIS A 613 -10.98 8.15 23.11
N LEU A 614 -10.02 7.41 23.69
CA LEU A 614 -9.30 6.34 22.98
C LEU A 614 -10.22 5.19 22.55
N ASN A 615 -11.46 5.14 23.07
CA ASN A 615 -12.42 4.13 22.68
C ASN A 615 -13.05 4.40 21.30
N PHE A 616 -13.17 5.66 20.90
CA PHE A 616 -13.88 6.06 19.69
C PHE A 616 -13.02 6.78 18.65
N ILE A 617 -11.91 7.43 19.03
CA ILE A 617 -10.98 8.08 18.09
C ILE A 617 -10.59 7.16 16.92
N PRO A 618 -10.21 5.89 17.13
CA PRO A 618 -9.84 5.02 16.02
C PRO A 618 -10.94 4.90 14.96
N PHE A 619 -12.21 4.75 15.37
CA PHE A 619 -13.34 4.65 14.44
C PHE A 619 -13.51 5.91 13.58
N THR A 620 -13.32 7.09 14.18
CA THR A 620 -13.44 8.38 13.46
C THR A 620 -12.40 8.57 12.36
N TRP A 621 -11.38 7.70 12.28
CA TRP A 621 -10.36 7.72 11.22
C TRP A 621 -10.38 6.48 10.33
N THR A 622 -10.66 5.29 10.88
CA THR A 622 -10.79 4.07 10.09
C THR A 622 -11.99 4.13 9.15
N MET A 623 -13.16 4.55 9.65
CA MET A 623 -14.41 4.60 8.88
C MET A 623 -14.31 5.56 7.68
N PRO A 624 -13.90 6.85 7.82
CA PRO A 624 -13.66 7.74 6.68
C PRO A 624 -12.66 7.20 5.66
N THR A 625 -11.55 6.65 6.13
CA THR A 625 -10.52 6.09 5.24
C THR A 625 -11.10 4.99 4.35
N ARG A 626 -11.97 4.14 4.91
CA ARG A 626 -12.67 3.09 4.16
C ARG A 626 -13.75 3.62 3.22
N LEU A 627 -14.52 4.64 3.62
CA LEU A 627 -15.55 5.25 2.77
C LEU A 627 -14.95 5.86 1.51
N VAL A 628 -13.86 6.61 1.68
CA VAL A 628 -13.18 7.31 0.58
C VAL A 628 -12.34 6.35 -0.27
N LYS A 629 -12.03 5.16 0.26
CA LYS A 629 -11.04 4.23 -0.32
C LYS A 629 -9.70 4.95 -0.55
N ALA A 630 -9.31 5.76 0.44
CA ALA A 630 -8.07 6.50 0.40
C ALA A 630 -6.89 5.58 0.70
N ASP A 631 -5.78 5.81 0.02
CA ASP A 631 -4.54 5.03 0.17
C ASP A 631 -3.72 5.55 1.37
N LEU A 632 -4.40 5.81 2.49
CA LEU A 632 -3.80 6.35 3.72
C LEU A 632 -3.25 5.21 4.59
N GLY A 633 -1.93 5.13 4.70
CA GLY A 633 -1.24 4.12 5.51
C GLY A 633 -1.68 4.13 6.99
N ALA A 634 -1.59 2.98 7.65
CA ALA A 634 -1.93 2.84 9.06
C ALA A 634 -1.08 3.74 9.97
N ASP A 635 0.18 4.00 9.62
CA ASP A 635 1.05 4.89 10.39
C ASP A 635 0.56 6.34 10.34
N ALA A 636 0.15 6.84 9.16
CA ALA A 636 -0.41 8.18 9.04
C ALA A 636 -1.76 8.32 9.77
N GLN A 637 -2.59 7.27 9.74
CA GLN A 637 -3.82 7.20 10.54
C GLN A 637 -3.50 7.23 12.04
N LEU A 638 -2.49 6.48 12.49
CA LEU A 638 -2.06 6.46 13.89
C LEU A 638 -1.48 7.81 14.34
N ASP A 639 -0.74 8.51 13.48
CA ASP A 639 -0.20 9.84 13.74
C ASP A 639 -1.31 10.87 13.99
N ILE A 640 -2.35 10.86 13.14
CA ILE A 640 -3.48 11.78 13.31
C ILE A 640 -4.42 11.36 14.45
N MET A 641 -4.58 10.07 14.72
CA MET A 641 -5.28 9.57 15.92
C MET A 641 -4.57 10.02 17.20
N ALA A 642 -3.23 9.92 17.24
CA ALA A 642 -2.44 10.37 18.39
C ALA A 642 -2.56 11.88 18.60
N LEU A 643 -2.47 12.68 17.53
CA LEU A 643 -2.74 14.12 17.64
C LEU A 643 -4.16 14.38 18.17
N SER A 644 -5.17 13.66 17.65
CA SER A 644 -6.55 13.80 18.11
C SER A 644 -6.68 13.49 19.61
N ALA A 645 -5.99 12.47 20.12
CA ALA A 645 -5.97 12.16 21.55
C ALA A 645 -5.27 13.25 22.37
N PHE A 646 -4.16 13.80 21.86
CA PHE A 646 -3.41 14.86 22.55
C PHE A 646 -4.17 16.18 22.64
N LEU A 647 -5.04 16.48 21.67
CA LEU A 647 -5.90 17.65 21.74
C LEU A 647 -6.84 17.59 22.95
N TYR A 648 -7.39 16.43 23.31
CA TYR A 648 -8.18 16.29 24.54
C TYR A 648 -7.38 16.58 25.81
N THR A 649 -6.15 16.06 25.86
CA THR A 649 -5.22 16.30 26.98
C THR A 649 -4.89 17.79 27.10
N LEU A 650 -4.66 18.45 25.96
CA LEU A 650 -4.33 19.85 25.90
C LEU A 650 -5.52 20.72 26.27
N ASP A 651 -6.72 20.43 25.77
CA ASP A 651 -7.93 21.15 26.14
C ASP A 651 -8.16 21.08 27.67
N HIS A 652 -8.05 19.88 28.26
CA HIS A 652 -8.16 19.71 29.71
C HIS A 652 -7.09 20.49 30.49
N HIS A 653 -5.84 20.51 30.01
CA HIS A 653 -4.75 21.24 30.65
C HIS A 653 -4.93 22.76 30.52
N MET A 654 -5.31 23.24 29.34
CA MET A 654 -5.57 24.66 29.07
C MET A 654 -6.72 25.18 29.92
N GLU A 655 -7.80 24.42 30.08
CA GLU A 655 -8.97 24.83 30.87
C GLU A 655 -8.79 24.59 32.38
N GLY A 656 -8.37 23.39 32.77
CA GLY A 656 -8.34 22.95 34.17
C GLY A 656 -7.07 23.34 34.94
N VAL A 657 -5.95 23.60 34.26
CA VAL A 657 -4.66 23.93 34.90
C VAL A 657 -4.20 25.35 34.61
N ILE A 658 -4.29 25.79 33.35
CA ILE A 658 -3.92 27.16 32.96
C ILE A 658 -5.10 28.11 33.14
N GLY A 659 -6.32 27.66 32.84
CA GLY A 659 -7.51 28.51 32.85
C GLY A 659 -7.83 29.07 34.24
N VAL A 660 -7.67 28.23 35.26
CA VAL A 660 -7.90 28.56 36.69
C VAL A 660 -6.83 29.47 37.31
N ARG A 661 -5.75 29.80 36.59
CA ARG A 661 -4.68 30.70 37.04
C ARG A 661 -5.14 32.16 37.11
N GLY A 662 -4.34 33.05 37.70
CA GLY A 662 -4.59 34.49 37.67
C GLY A 662 -4.41 35.10 36.27
N GLU A 663 -5.01 36.27 36.03
CA GLU A 663 -4.87 37.00 34.75
C GLU A 663 -3.40 37.27 34.38
N ASN A 664 -2.57 37.65 35.36
CA ASN A 664 -1.14 37.88 35.15
C ASN A 664 -0.40 36.60 34.72
N GLU A 665 -0.71 35.45 35.34
CA GLU A 665 -0.09 34.17 35.01
C GLU A 665 -0.48 33.71 33.60
N ARG A 666 -1.75 33.90 33.19
CA ARG A 666 -2.18 33.65 31.81
C ARG A 666 -1.49 34.58 30.82
N ARG A 667 -1.26 35.84 31.18
CA ARG A 667 -0.49 36.80 30.37
C ARG A 667 0.96 36.36 30.20
N ASP A 668 1.57 35.81 31.24
CA ASP A 668 2.93 35.27 31.17
C ASP A 668 3.01 34.07 30.22
N VAL A 669 2.02 33.16 30.26
CA VAL A 669 1.90 32.06 29.28
C VAL A 669 1.78 32.61 27.86
N ARG A 670 0.95 33.64 27.64
CA ARG A 670 0.82 34.31 26.34
C ARG A 670 2.14 34.88 25.82
N CYS A 671 2.91 35.51 26.71
CA CYS A 671 4.24 36.04 26.39
C CYS A 671 5.23 34.91 26.06
N ALA A 672 5.20 33.80 26.81
CA ALA A 672 6.02 32.62 26.56
C ALA A 672 5.72 31.99 25.19
N VAL A 673 4.45 31.77 24.85
CA VAL A 673 4.02 31.26 23.52
C VAL A 673 4.57 32.15 22.42
N ASN A 674 4.38 33.47 22.51
CA ASN A 674 4.86 34.38 21.47
C ASN A 674 6.39 34.37 21.33
N ARG A 675 7.13 34.31 22.46
CA ARG A 675 8.59 34.26 22.46
C ARG A 675 9.09 32.98 21.79
N ASP A 676 8.58 31.83 22.20
CA ASP A 676 9.07 30.54 21.73
C ASP A 676 8.75 30.32 20.24
N PHE A 677 7.54 30.70 19.79
CA PHE A 677 7.19 30.57 18.37
C PHE A 677 7.93 31.55 17.47
N ASN A 678 8.22 32.77 17.93
CA ASN A 678 9.10 33.70 17.20
C ASN A 678 10.54 33.15 17.09
N TYR A 679 11.01 32.43 18.12
CA TYR A 679 12.30 31.75 18.07
C TYR A 679 12.30 30.64 17.01
N ILE A 680 11.29 29.75 17.04
CA ILE A 680 11.18 28.63 16.09
C ILE A 680 11.12 29.16 14.65
N GLN A 681 10.31 30.20 14.40
CA GLN A 681 10.20 30.82 13.08
C GLN A 681 11.53 31.43 12.60
N ARG A 682 12.37 31.93 13.51
CA ARG A 682 13.64 32.58 13.18
C ARG A 682 14.80 31.59 12.98
N TYR A 683 14.85 30.53 13.78
CA TYR A 683 16.01 29.62 13.84
C TYR A 683 15.72 28.23 13.28
N GLY A 684 14.45 27.88 13.02
CA GLY A 684 14.07 26.59 12.44
C GLY A 684 14.12 25.40 13.41
N HIS A 685 14.42 25.62 14.69
CA HIS A 685 14.48 24.58 15.72
C HIS A 685 13.87 25.07 17.05
N LEU A 686 13.58 24.14 17.96
CA LEU A 686 13.02 24.46 19.28
C LEU A 686 14.04 25.18 20.17
N PRO A 687 13.60 26.12 21.03
CA PRO A 687 14.43 26.67 22.10
C PRO A 687 14.69 25.62 23.19
N SER A 688 15.86 25.68 23.84
CA SER A 688 16.25 24.73 24.90
C SER A 688 16.57 25.48 26.22
N PRO A 689 15.75 25.33 27.28
CA PRO A 689 14.41 24.71 27.28
C PRO A 689 13.36 25.63 26.64
N LEU A 690 12.21 25.06 26.28
CA LEU A 690 10.99 25.81 26.03
C LEU A 690 10.58 26.55 27.30
N SER A 691 9.90 27.68 27.13
CA SER A 691 9.50 28.55 28.23
C SER A 691 8.17 28.16 28.89
N LEU A 692 7.47 27.21 28.28
CA LEU A 692 6.15 26.74 28.67
C LEU A 692 6.26 25.61 29.71
N ASP A 693 5.14 25.21 30.32
CA ASP A 693 5.16 24.06 31.23
C ASP A 693 5.34 22.73 30.48
N GLU A 694 5.72 21.69 31.24
CA GLU A 694 6.13 20.39 30.69
C GLU A 694 5.11 19.75 29.75
N THR A 695 3.80 19.89 30.03
CA THR A 695 2.73 19.37 29.18
C THR A 695 2.74 20.03 27.79
N LEU A 696 2.81 21.37 27.75
CA LEU A 696 2.89 22.11 26.50
C LEU A 696 4.21 21.86 25.76
N GLN A 697 5.32 21.70 26.50
CA GLN A 697 6.61 21.36 25.88
C GLN A 697 6.54 20.02 25.15
N ARG A 698 6.07 18.97 25.81
CA ARG A 698 5.95 17.63 25.21
C ARG A 698 5.09 17.64 23.94
N PHE A 699 3.96 18.35 23.97
CA PHE A 699 3.06 18.48 22.82
C PHE A 699 3.71 19.20 21.64
N ILE A 700 4.34 20.36 21.88
CA ILE A 700 5.00 21.14 20.83
C ILE A 700 6.18 20.35 20.24
N THR A 701 6.97 19.69 21.08
CA THR A 701 8.09 18.85 20.65
C THR A 701 7.62 17.70 19.77
N TYR A 702 6.57 16.97 20.19
CA TYR A 702 6.01 15.88 19.41
C TYR A 702 5.57 16.33 18.00
N ILE A 703 4.86 17.46 17.89
CA ILE A 703 4.38 17.96 16.60
C ILE A 703 5.55 18.45 15.74
N TRP A 704 6.43 19.30 16.31
CA TRP A 704 7.47 19.96 15.54
C TRP A 704 8.54 18.97 15.08
N GLU A 705 9.00 18.09 15.96
CA GLU A 705 10.07 17.12 15.66
C GLU A 705 9.56 15.88 14.92
N HIS A 706 8.26 15.79 14.62
CA HIS A 706 7.69 14.67 13.90
C HIS A 706 8.39 14.47 12.54
N PRO A 707 8.86 13.25 12.19
CA PRO A 707 9.63 13.02 10.97
C PRO A 707 8.93 13.50 9.70
N LYS A 708 7.60 13.32 9.62
CA LYS A 708 6.80 13.78 8.47
C LYS A 708 6.73 15.30 8.37
N VAL A 709 6.66 16.01 9.50
CA VAL A 709 6.67 17.48 9.54
C VAL A 709 8.06 18.00 9.14
N GLN A 710 9.13 17.34 9.60
CA GLN A 710 10.50 17.68 9.21
C GLN A 710 10.77 17.45 7.72
N SER A 711 10.11 16.47 7.11
CA SER A 711 10.20 16.20 5.67
C SER A 711 9.21 16.99 4.81
N ALA A 712 8.26 17.72 5.41
CA ALA A 712 7.23 18.45 4.67
C ALA A 712 7.79 19.70 3.99
N SER A 713 7.02 20.29 3.07
CA SER A 713 7.39 21.56 2.45
C SER A 713 7.55 22.66 3.51
N GLU A 714 8.43 23.62 3.26
CA GLU A 714 8.62 24.75 4.19
C GLU A 714 7.30 25.51 4.42
N ILE A 715 6.45 25.58 3.40
CA ILE A 715 5.15 26.26 3.45
C ILE A 715 4.18 25.51 4.36
N ASP A 716 4.03 24.19 4.20
CA ASP A 716 3.15 23.38 5.05
C ASP A 716 3.60 23.41 6.51
N ARG A 717 4.92 23.32 6.74
CA ARG A 717 5.52 23.41 8.08
C ARG A 717 5.26 24.78 8.73
N ASN A 718 5.37 25.85 7.97
CA ASN A 718 5.08 27.21 8.45
C ASN A 718 3.59 27.40 8.75
N ALA A 719 2.69 26.85 7.92
CA ALA A 719 1.25 26.87 8.16
C ALA A 719 0.89 26.14 9.46
N LEU A 720 1.47 24.96 9.69
CA LEU A 720 1.33 24.21 10.94
C LEU A 720 1.83 25.02 12.15
N LEU A 721 2.99 25.67 12.05
CA LEU A 721 3.53 26.50 13.13
C LEU A 721 2.61 27.68 13.47
N VAL A 722 2.07 28.35 12.44
CA VAL A 722 1.12 29.46 12.61
C VAL A 722 -0.16 29.00 13.29
N ASN A 723 -0.73 27.88 12.85
CA ASN A 723 -1.97 27.35 13.42
C ASN A 723 -1.76 26.81 14.83
N LEU A 724 -0.62 26.20 15.13
CA LEU A 724 -0.28 25.76 16.49
C LEU A 724 -0.14 26.95 17.45
N ARG A 725 0.48 28.05 17.01
CA ARG A 725 0.52 29.30 17.77
C ARG A 725 -0.87 29.87 18.02
N ARG A 726 -1.70 29.92 16.98
CA ARG A 726 -3.09 30.43 17.06
C ARG A 726 -3.92 29.59 18.03
N TYR A 727 -3.83 28.27 17.98
CA TYR A 727 -4.52 27.36 18.89
C TYR A 727 -4.23 27.67 20.37
N LEU A 728 -2.94 27.77 20.74
CA LEU A 728 -2.57 28.06 22.13
C LEU A 728 -3.03 29.44 22.61
N LEU A 729 -2.95 30.46 21.75
CA LEU A 729 -3.41 31.81 22.06
C LEU A 729 -4.94 31.88 22.16
N ALA A 730 -5.64 31.22 21.25
CA ALA A 730 -7.10 31.18 21.21
C ALA A 730 -7.70 30.47 22.42
N HIS A 731 -7.03 29.45 22.97
CA HIS A 731 -7.42 28.84 24.25
C HIS A 731 -7.39 29.86 25.40
N LEU A 732 -6.35 30.68 25.48
CA LEU A 732 -6.29 31.75 26.48
C LEU A 732 -7.38 32.81 26.25
N ASP A 733 -7.69 33.12 24.99
CA ASP A 733 -8.78 34.04 24.62
C ASP A 733 -10.15 33.47 25.02
N GLN A 734 -10.38 32.18 24.79
CA GLN A 734 -11.59 31.46 25.19
C GLN A 734 -11.78 31.45 26.71
N VAL A 735 -10.73 31.21 27.49
CA VAL A 735 -10.77 31.27 28.96
C VAL A 735 -11.15 32.68 29.43
N ASP A 736 -10.56 33.70 28.84
CA ASP A 736 -10.90 35.09 29.18
C ASP A 736 -12.36 35.41 28.81
N ASP A 737 -12.86 34.94 27.65
CA ASP A 737 -14.25 35.06 27.24
C ASP A 737 -15.22 34.39 28.22
N ASN A 738 -14.87 33.19 28.73
CA ASN A 738 -15.61 32.50 29.78
C ASN A 738 -15.68 33.34 31.07
N HIS A 739 -14.55 33.92 31.50
CA HIS A 739 -14.52 34.81 32.68
C HIS A 739 -15.36 36.08 32.48
N HIS A 740 -15.33 36.68 31.28
CA HIS A 740 -16.16 37.83 30.96
C HIS A 740 -17.67 37.49 31.02
N LEU A 741 -18.07 36.33 30.50
CA LEU A 741 -19.45 35.85 30.59
C LEU A 741 -19.87 35.62 32.05
N HIS A 742 -19.02 34.96 32.84
CA HIS A 742 -19.28 34.71 34.26
C HIS A 742 -19.44 36.02 35.04
N ASN A 743 -18.56 37.00 34.82
CA ASN A 743 -18.64 38.32 35.45
C ASN A 743 -19.91 39.08 35.07
N ARG A 744 -20.35 39.00 33.80
CA ARG A 744 -21.63 39.58 33.36
C ARG A 744 -22.83 38.95 34.06
N ARG A 745 -22.84 37.61 34.20
CA ARG A 745 -23.94 36.88 34.87
C ARG A 745 -24.01 37.13 36.38
N THR A 746 -22.87 37.31 37.05
CA THR A 746 -22.80 37.49 38.52
C THR A 746 -22.94 38.94 38.98
N SER A 747 -22.44 39.91 38.21
CA SER A 747 -22.33 41.30 38.67
C SER A 747 -23.59 42.13 38.46
N GLY A 748 -24.53 41.70 37.61
CA GLY A 748 -25.79 42.40 37.30
C GLY A 748 -25.65 43.82 36.72
N ARG A 749 -24.43 44.35 36.60
CA ARG A 749 -24.09 45.63 36.00
C ARG A 749 -23.57 45.38 34.59
N GLU A 750 -24.10 46.14 33.63
CA GLU A 750 -23.49 46.37 32.32
C GLU A 750 -22.13 47.05 32.53
N SER A 751 -21.11 46.27 32.91
CA SER A 751 -19.74 46.79 32.97
C SER A 751 -19.28 47.02 31.53
N ILE A 752 -19.06 48.30 31.22
CA ILE A 752 -18.55 48.82 29.96
C ILE A 752 -17.10 48.36 29.78
N THR A 753 -16.92 47.13 29.33
CA THR A 753 -15.77 46.69 28.55
C THR A 753 -16.36 46.01 27.32
N GLU A 754 -16.05 46.56 26.15
CA GLU A 754 -16.59 46.15 24.85
C GLU A 754 -16.59 44.62 24.69
N PRO A 755 -17.60 44.02 24.00
CA PRO A 755 -17.50 42.62 23.62
C PRO A 755 -16.19 42.43 22.83
N ARG A 756 -15.32 41.49 23.23
CA ARG A 756 -14.10 41.16 22.46
C ARG A 756 -14.44 40.79 21.00
N HIS A 757 -15.66 40.30 20.77
CA HIS A 757 -16.17 39.87 19.47
C HIS A 757 -17.52 40.55 19.16
N THR A 758 -17.68 41.09 17.95
CA THR A 758 -18.91 41.81 17.57
C THR A 758 -20.03 40.89 17.08
N SER A 759 -19.74 39.62 16.79
CA SER A 759 -20.72 38.63 16.30
C SER A 759 -20.27 37.18 16.54
N LEU A 760 -21.22 36.23 16.43
CA LEU A 760 -20.95 34.79 16.46
C LEU A 760 -19.89 34.39 15.40
N PHE A 761 -20.02 34.93 14.19
CA PHE A 761 -19.09 34.66 13.09
C PHE A 761 -17.65 35.08 13.45
N GLN A 762 -17.45 36.29 13.98
CA GLN A 762 -16.11 36.75 14.35
C GLN A 762 -15.51 35.91 15.49
N TRP A 763 -16.33 35.52 16.47
CA TRP A 763 -15.87 34.68 17.57
C TRP A 763 -15.41 33.30 17.08
N ILE A 764 -16.19 32.66 16.21
CA ILE A 764 -15.83 31.38 15.57
C ILE A 764 -14.55 31.52 14.75
N GLN A 765 -14.43 32.56 13.92
CA GLN A 765 -13.29 32.73 13.02
C GLN A 765 -11.97 33.13 13.71
N THR A 766 -12.00 33.53 14.99
CA THR A 766 -10.81 34.05 15.68
C THR A 766 -10.44 33.30 16.95
N THR A 767 -11.44 32.86 17.71
CA THR A 767 -11.24 32.29 19.06
C THR A 767 -11.73 30.86 19.09
N SER A 768 -13.04 30.64 19.06
CA SER A 768 -13.60 29.33 19.37
C SER A 768 -13.34 28.29 18.29
N GLY A 769 -13.27 28.68 17.01
CA GLY A 769 -12.85 27.79 15.93
C GLY A 769 -11.37 27.40 16.05
N HIS A 770 -10.49 28.35 16.39
CA HIS A 770 -9.07 28.07 16.60
C HIS A 770 -8.81 27.19 17.84
N SER A 771 -9.54 27.40 18.94
CA SER A 771 -9.35 26.65 20.18
C SER A 771 -9.86 25.20 20.11
N THR A 772 -10.62 24.80 19.09
CA THR A 772 -11.00 23.39 18.88
C THR A 772 -9.84 22.48 18.46
N GLY A 773 -8.70 23.06 18.04
CA GLY A 773 -7.58 22.29 17.49
C GLY A 773 -7.77 21.77 16.06
N GLY A 774 -8.94 21.97 15.44
CA GLY A 774 -9.25 21.46 14.10
C GLY A 774 -8.30 21.97 13.01
N GLN A 775 -7.90 23.25 13.06
CA GLN A 775 -6.95 23.81 12.09
C GLN A 775 -5.51 23.30 12.30
N VAL A 776 -5.12 23.00 13.55
CA VAL A 776 -3.82 22.36 13.84
C VAL A 776 -3.81 20.94 13.27
N ALA A 777 -4.89 20.19 13.50
CA ALA A 777 -5.06 18.85 12.94
C ALA A 777 -5.03 18.87 11.41
N PHE A 778 -5.67 19.86 10.78
CA PHE A 778 -5.68 20.04 9.32
C PHE A 778 -4.26 20.26 8.76
N SER A 779 -3.51 21.22 9.30
CA SER A 779 -2.14 21.50 8.83
C SER A 779 -1.17 20.36 9.13
N PHE A 780 -1.33 19.67 10.27
CA PHE A 780 -0.54 18.50 10.58
C PHE A 780 -0.82 17.36 9.60
N PHE A 781 -2.10 17.12 9.29
CA PHE A 781 -2.52 16.10 8.34
C PHE A 781 -2.03 16.38 6.92
N LEU A 782 -1.96 17.64 6.49
CA LEU A 782 -1.27 18.02 5.25
C LEU A 782 0.21 17.64 5.29
N CYS A 783 0.91 17.88 6.39
CA CYS A 783 2.32 17.47 6.54
C CYS A 783 2.50 15.94 6.48
N LEU A 784 1.55 15.17 7.02
CA LEU A 784 1.60 13.70 6.98
C LEU A 784 1.47 13.15 5.55
N THR A 785 0.71 13.82 4.70
CA THR A 785 0.26 13.31 3.40
C THR A 785 1.08 13.83 2.21
N ALA A 786 1.78 14.96 2.35
CA ALA A 786 2.40 15.68 1.23
C ALA A 786 3.66 15.04 0.60
N SER A 787 4.24 13.98 1.16
CA SER A 787 5.46 13.31 0.65
C SER A 787 6.61 14.26 0.25
N GLY A 788 6.77 15.39 0.96
CA GLY A 788 7.80 16.40 0.69
C GLY A 788 7.49 17.38 -0.45
N THR A 789 6.31 17.28 -1.06
CA THR A 789 5.77 18.29 -2.00
C THR A 789 4.84 19.25 -1.26
N ASP A 790 4.50 20.38 -1.88
CA ASP A 790 3.50 21.30 -1.36
C ASP A 790 2.10 20.71 -1.60
N SER A 791 1.37 20.39 -0.52
CA SER A 791 0.02 19.81 -0.62
C SER A 791 -0.97 20.72 -1.35
N LEU A 792 -0.77 22.04 -1.26
CA LEU A 792 -1.62 23.05 -1.89
C LEU A 792 -0.73 23.90 -2.84
N PRO A 793 -0.38 23.38 -4.02
CA PRO A 793 0.76 23.86 -4.79
C PRO A 793 0.61 25.28 -5.36
N SER A 794 -0.61 25.83 -5.41
CA SER A 794 -0.87 27.17 -5.95
C SER A 794 -1.45 28.14 -4.90
N PRO A 795 -1.25 29.46 -5.04
CA PRO A 795 -1.89 30.45 -4.16
C PRO A 795 -3.42 30.30 -4.10
N ARG A 796 -4.04 29.90 -5.22
CA ARG A 796 -5.48 29.62 -5.29
C ARG A 796 -5.85 28.39 -4.47
N ALA A 797 -5.09 27.30 -4.59
CA ALA A 797 -5.30 26.09 -3.78
C ALA A 797 -5.17 26.40 -2.29
N LYS A 798 -4.17 27.20 -1.90
CA LYS A 798 -3.94 27.63 -0.51
C LYS A 798 -5.11 28.43 0.06
N TYR A 799 -5.56 29.44 -0.68
CA TYR A 799 -6.71 30.24 -0.27
C TYR A 799 -7.94 29.37 -0.01
N ILE A 800 -8.27 28.47 -0.95
CA ILE A 800 -9.44 27.59 -0.83
C ILE A 800 -9.24 26.57 0.29
N GLY A 801 -8.02 26.05 0.48
CA GLY A 801 -7.68 25.12 1.55
C GLY A 801 -7.76 25.75 2.94
N GLU A 802 -7.36 27.02 3.08
CA GLU A 802 -7.54 27.80 4.31
C GLU A 802 -9.01 28.08 4.60
N GLU A 803 -9.81 28.46 3.59
CA GLU A 803 -11.26 28.62 3.70
C GLU A 803 -11.93 27.29 4.13
N LEU A 804 -11.51 26.16 3.53
CA LEU A 804 -11.99 24.83 3.91
C LEU A 804 -11.65 24.51 5.38
N SER A 805 -10.41 24.78 5.81
CA SER A 805 -9.98 24.56 7.19
C SER A 805 -10.79 25.38 8.20
N GLN A 806 -11.14 26.63 7.84
CA GLN A 806 -11.98 27.50 8.66
C GLN A 806 -13.42 26.98 8.76
N CYS A 807 -14.04 26.59 7.64
CA CYS A 807 -15.39 26.02 7.65
C CYS A 807 -15.46 24.71 8.44
N LEU A 808 -14.43 23.84 8.34
CA LEU A 808 -14.34 22.62 9.14
C LEU A 808 -14.27 22.92 10.64
N ALA A 809 -13.46 23.90 11.04
CA ALA A 809 -13.38 24.34 12.44
C ALA A 809 -14.70 24.96 12.94
N ALA A 810 -15.38 25.73 12.09
CA ALA A 810 -16.70 26.27 12.39
C ALA A 810 -17.74 25.14 12.59
N LEU A 811 -17.78 24.16 11.69
CA LEU A 811 -18.65 23.00 11.81
C LEU A 811 -18.41 22.25 13.12
N SER A 812 -17.14 21.92 13.42
CA SER A 812 -16.76 21.26 14.68
C SER A 812 -17.24 22.04 15.90
N ARG A 813 -17.09 23.38 15.89
CA ARG A 813 -17.52 24.21 17.02
C ARG A 813 -19.03 24.22 17.19
N LEU A 814 -19.78 24.43 16.12
CA LEU A 814 -21.25 24.52 16.15
C LEU A 814 -21.88 23.21 16.65
N GLU A 815 -21.36 22.07 16.20
CA GLU A 815 -21.85 20.75 16.61
C GLU A 815 -21.42 20.37 18.04
N ASN A 816 -20.19 20.70 18.43
CA ASN A 816 -19.74 20.53 19.80
C ASN A 816 -20.62 21.34 20.75
N ASP A 817 -20.88 22.62 20.43
CA ASP A 817 -21.72 23.51 21.24
C ASP A 817 -23.16 23.03 21.40
N TYR A 818 -23.70 22.38 20.37
CA TYR A 818 -25.01 21.77 20.44
C TYR A 818 -25.04 20.66 21.51
N GLY A 819 -24.04 19.77 21.48
CA GLY A 819 -23.91 18.64 22.38
C GLY A 819 -23.54 19.03 23.81
N SER A 820 -22.64 20.00 23.98
CA SER A 820 -22.06 20.40 25.27
C SER A 820 -22.89 21.41 26.06
N LEU A 821 -24.01 21.91 25.52
CA LEU A 821 -24.77 23.02 26.09
C LEU A 821 -25.04 22.91 27.60
N GLU A 822 -25.42 21.73 28.09
CA GLU A 822 -25.69 21.55 29.53
C GLU A 822 -24.43 21.69 30.36
N ARG A 823 -23.32 21.08 29.92
CA ARG A 823 -22.01 21.15 30.57
C ARG A 823 -21.50 22.59 30.57
N ASP A 824 -21.50 23.25 29.41
CA ASP A 824 -20.98 24.60 29.27
C ASP A 824 -21.75 25.61 30.13
N ARG A 825 -23.07 25.45 30.26
CA ARG A 825 -23.87 26.28 31.19
C ARG A 825 -23.49 26.08 32.65
N LEU A 826 -23.23 24.84 33.07
CA LEU A 826 -22.83 24.51 34.44
C LEU A 826 -21.43 25.02 34.77
N GLU A 827 -20.51 24.91 33.82
CA GLU A 827 -19.12 25.33 33.95
C GLU A 827 -18.92 26.84 33.71
N GLY A 828 -19.93 27.52 33.17
CA GLY A 828 -19.87 28.94 32.85
C GLY A 828 -19.10 29.25 31.56
N ASN A 829 -18.95 28.27 30.68
CA ASN A 829 -18.28 28.41 29.39
C ASN A 829 -19.17 29.15 28.39
N LEU A 830 -18.56 30.01 27.57
CA LEU A 830 -19.22 30.67 26.45
C LEU A 830 -19.51 29.66 25.34
N ASN A 831 -20.76 29.62 24.90
CA ASN A 831 -21.27 28.69 23.89
C ASN A 831 -21.92 29.47 22.73
N SER A 832 -21.92 28.91 21.51
CA SER A 832 -22.56 29.53 20.34
C SER A 832 -24.02 29.96 20.59
N ILE A 833 -24.76 29.24 21.45
CA ILE A 833 -26.14 29.58 21.80
C ILE A 833 -26.26 30.93 22.52
N ASP A 834 -25.23 31.38 23.24
CA ASP A 834 -25.25 32.67 23.94
C ASP A 834 -25.31 33.87 22.98
N PHE A 835 -24.97 33.67 21.69
CA PHE A 835 -25.12 34.67 20.63
C PHE A 835 -26.48 34.64 19.94
N LEU A 836 -27.22 33.53 20.06
CA LEU A 836 -28.50 33.30 19.38
C LEU A 836 -29.70 33.67 20.25
N ILE A 837 -29.52 33.77 21.56
CA ILE A 837 -30.57 34.14 22.51
C ILE A 837 -30.38 35.61 22.96
N PRO A 838 -31.37 36.49 22.77
CA PRO A 838 -31.28 37.88 23.23
C PRO A 838 -31.05 38.00 24.74
N ALA A 839 -30.26 39.00 25.15
CA ALA A 839 -30.01 39.29 26.56
C ALA A 839 -31.32 39.53 27.32
N GLY A 840 -31.54 38.80 28.42
CA GLY A 840 -32.74 38.89 29.26
C GLY A 840 -33.83 37.83 29.03
N GLN A 841 -33.66 36.92 28.05
CA GLN A 841 -34.56 35.76 27.85
C GLN A 841 -33.99 34.42 28.37
N ILE A 842 -32.80 34.47 28.98
CA ILE A 842 -32.16 33.30 29.62
C ILE A 842 -32.66 33.27 31.07
N ASP A 843 -33.51 32.29 31.38
CA ASP A 843 -34.05 32.12 32.74
C ASP A 843 -32.89 31.76 33.69
N ASN A 844 -32.59 32.65 34.62
CA ASN A 844 -31.40 32.60 35.49
C ASN A 844 -31.58 31.70 36.73
N GLY A 845 -32.55 30.78 36.73
CA GLY A 845 -32.91 30.01 37.93
C GLY A 845 -33.23 28.55 37.64
N HIS A 846 -32.46 27.67 38.27
CA HIS A 846 -32.76 26.27 38.59
C HIS A 846 -33.33 25.35 37.48
N LEU A 847 -32.58 24.27 37.21
CA LEU A 847 -33.14 23.01 36.72
C LEU A 847 -34.16 22.48 37.75
N ASP A 848 -35.41 22.93 37.69
CA ASP A 848 -36.51 22.24 38.36
C ASP A 848 -36.74 20.92 37.62
N ARG A 849 -36.15 19.85 38.17
CA ARG A 849 -36.46 18.47 37.81
C ARG A 849 -37.87 18.12 38.31
N VAL A 850 -38.90 18.66 37.68
CA VAL A 850 -40.25 18.10 37.75
C VAL A 850 -40.84 18.14 36.35
N ASN A 851 -40.94 16.96 35.71
CA ASN A 851 -41.61 16.69 34.42
C ASN A 851 -40.89 16.96 33.09
N GLY A 852 -39.55 16.94 33.03
CA GLY A 852 -38.83 16.54 31.80
C GLY A 852 -39.18 17.25 30.47
N GLN A 853 -39.50 18.55 30.49
CA GLN A 853 -39.59 19.38 29.27
C GLN A 853 -38.45 20.40 29.22
N PRO A 854 -37.84 20.67 28.04
CA PRO A 854 -36.77 21.64 27.93
C PRO A 854 -37.27 23.06 28.18
N SER A 855 -36.43 23.86 28.85
CA SER A 855 -36.58 25.29 29.10
C SER A 855 -36.92 26.08 27.82
N SER A 856 -37.90 26.99 27.90
CA SER A 856 -38.32 28.07 26.97
C SER A 856 -38.25 27.83 25.44
N ALA A 857 -39.30 28.20 24.71
CA ALA A 857 -39.37 28.11 23.23
C ALA A 857 -38.15 28.76 22.52
N ALA A 858 -37.56 29.81 23.12
CA ALA A 858 -36.36 30.48 22.62
C ALA A 858 -35.14 29.55 22.54
N LEU A 859 -34.94 28.64 23.51
CA LEU A 859 -33.82 27.71 23.47
C LEU A 859 -33.97 26.66 22.36
N ALA A 860 -35.19 26.15 22.17
CA ALA A 860 -35.48 25.21 21.09
C ALA A 860 -35.25 25.86 19.71
N THR A 861 -35.65 27.12 19.53
CA THR A 861 -35.36 27.90 18.33
C THR A 861 -33.86 28.09 18.14
N ALA A 862 -33.12 28.51 19.16
CA ALA A 862 -31.67 28.72 19.07
C ALA A 862 -30.91 27.43 18.72
N LYS A 863 -31.30 26.28 19.30
CA LYS A 863 -30.76 24.96 18.95
C LYS A 863 -30.99 24.60 17.48
N LYS A 864 -32.19 24.89 16.95
CA LYS A 864 -32.52 24.66 15.55
C LYS A 864 -31.68 25.55 14.62
N GLU A 865 -31.52 26.82 14.95
CA GLU A 865 -30.67 27.75 14.19
C GLU A 865 -29.19 27.31 14.20
N LEU A 866 -28.70 26.80 15.33
CA LEU A 866 -27.33 26.28 15.42
C LEU A 866 -27.08 25.12 14.45
N LEU A 867 -28.02 24.16 14.37
CA LEU A 867 -27.93 23.06 13.41
C LEU A 867 -28.07 23.54 11.95
N ALA A 868 -28.88 24.59 11.70
CA ALA A 868 -28.99 25.18 10.38
C ALA A 868 -27.69 25.87 9.93
N LEU A 869 -26.95 26.50 10.86
CA LEU A 869 -25.61 27.03 10.60
C LEU A 869 -24.60 25.92 10.35
N ALA A 870 -24.63 24.83 11.12
CA ALA A 870 -23.77 23.67 10.85
C ALA A 870 -24.02 23.09 9.45
N GLU A 871 -25.28 23.00 9.02
CA GLU A 871 -25.62 22.56 7.67
C GLU A 871 -25.20 23.56 6.58
N HIS A 872 -25.22 24.86 6.88
CA HIS A 872 -24.64 25.87 6.00
C HIS A 872 -23.14 25.65 5.80
N GLU A 873 -22.39 25.40 6.87
CA GLU A 873 -20.97 25.07 6.79
C GLU A 873 -20.72 23.79 6.01
N ARG A 874 -21.50 22.70 6.23
CA ARG A 874 -21.38 21.46 5.44
C ARG A 874 -21.57 21.69 3.94
N LYS A 875 -22.54 22.51 3.53
CA LYS A 875 -22.75 22.86 2.12
C LYS A 875 -21.55 23.62 1.55
N THR A 876 -20.98 24.54 2.31
CA THR A 876 -19.78 25.28 1.92
C THR A 876 -18.57 24.34 1.80
N ILE A 877 -18.34 23.48 2.78
CA ILE A 877 -17.28 22.46 2.77
C ILE A 877 -17.38 21.58 1.52
N ASN A 878 -18.58 21.05 1.22
CA ASN A 878 -18.80 20.21 0.04
C ASN A 878 -18.47 20.95 -1.27
N ARG A 879 -18.87 22.23 -1.38
CA ARG A 879 -18.53 23.06 -2.55
C ARG A 879 -17.01 23.26 -2.67
N LEU A 880 -16.33 23.61 -1.58
CA LEU A 880 -14.89 23.86 -1.60
C LEU A 880 -14.12 22.59 -1.98
N LEU A 881 -14.44 21.47 -1.34
CA LEU A 881 -13.75 20.20 -1.55
C LEU A 881 -14.04 19.59 -2.93
N HIS A 882 -15.31 19.49 -3.33
CA HIS A 882 -15.70 18.73 -4.53
C HIS A 882 -15.83 19.57 -5.80
N THR A 883 -15.91 20.90 -5.69
CA THR A 883 -16.06 21.78 -6.85
C THR A 883 -14.87 22.70 -7.06
N ASN A 884 -14.23 23.19 -5.99
CA ASN A 884 -13.21 24.24 -6.11
C ASN A 884 -11.76 23.73 -6.05
N LEU A 885 -11.48 22.68 -5.26
CA LEU A 885 -10.15 22.10 -5.12
C LEU A 885 -9.72 21.05 -6.16
N PRO A 886 -10.59 20.20 -6.76
CA PRO A 886 -10.11 19.01 -7.47
C PRO A 886 -9.11 19.26 -8.61
N ASP A 887 -9.28 20.37 -9.34
CA ASP A 887 -8.38 20.73 -10.45
C ASP A 887 -7.08 21.42 -9.99
N LEU A 888 -6.94 21.70 -8.69
CA LEU A 888 -5.84 22.46 -8.12
C LEU A 888 -4.86 21.63 -7.28
N ILE A 889 -5.22 20.37 -6.97
CA ILE A 889 -4.47 19.48 -6.08
C ILE A 889 -4.34 18.09 -6.71
N THR A 890 -3.43 17.28 -6.18
CA THR A 890 -3.27 15.90 -6.65
C THR A 890 -4.44 15.02 -6.20
N PRO A 891 -4.76 13.92 -6.93
CA PRO A 891 -5.79 12.97 -6.49
C PRO A 891 -5.53 12.39 -5.09
N ALA A 892 -4.27 12.23 -4.71
CA ALA A 892 -3.88 11.74 -3.39
C ALA A 892 -4.25 12.76 -2.28
N VAL A 893 -3.92 14.04 -2.47
CA VAL A 893 -4.28 15.11 -1.52
C VAL A 893 -5.80 15.28 -1.47
N PHE A 894 -6.50 15.22 -2.61
CA PHE A 894 -7.97 15.28 -2.65
C PHE A 894 -8.62 14.17 -1.83
N LYS A 895 -8.19 12.91 -2.03
CA LYS A 895 -8.67 11.78 -1.21
C LYS A 895 -8.36 11.98 0.27
N ALA A 896 -7.16 12.44 0.61
CA ALA A 896 -6.77 12.72 1.99
C ALA A 896 -7.68 13.78 2.63
N LEU A 897 -7.91 14.93 1.97
CA LEU A 897 -8.82 15.97 2.45
C LEU A 897 -10.26 15.49 2.57
N THR A 898 -10.70 14.57 1.71
CA THR A 898 -12.01 13.94 1.82
C THR A 898 -12.11 13.05 3.05
N VAL A 899 -11.05 12.29 3.38
CA VAL A 899 -10.97 11.51 4.62
C VAL A 899 -11.04 12.43 5.84
N PHE A 900 -10.25 13.52 5.85
CA PHE A 900 -10.23 14.47 6.95
C PHE A 900 -11.61 15.12 7.16
N THR A 901 -12.25 15.55 6.07
CA THR A 901 -13.59 16.16 6.10
C THR A 901 -14.64 15.20 6.65
N ALA A 902 -14.63 13.94 6.18
CA ALA A 902 -15.54 12.92 6.68
C ALA A 902 -15.25 12.55 8.16
N ALA A 903 -13.99 12.58 8.60
CA ALA A 903 -13.63 12.39 10.00
C ALA A 903 -14.22 13.48 10.89
N VAL A 904 -14.11 14.75 10.47
CA VAL A 904 -14.70 15.90 11.17
C VAL A 904 -16.22 15.78 11.28
N ASP A 905 -16.92 15.42 10.20
CA ASP A 905 -18.38 15.32 10.20
C ASP A 905 -18.88 14.12 11.02
N ILE A 906 -18.21 12.96 10.96
CA ILE A 906 -18.51 11.83 11.85
C ILE A 906 -18.34 12.26 13.31
N TYR A 907 -17.20 12.87 13.63
CA TYR A 907 -16.88 13.27 14.99
C TYR A 907 -17.90 14.30 15.54
N GLY A 908 -18.25 15.31 14.75
CA GLY A 908 -19.24 16.32 15.15
C GLY A 908 -20.64 15.74 15.37
N GLN A 909 -21.12 14.88 14.46
CA GLN A 909 -22.42 14.22 14.63
C GLN A 909 -22.47 13.27 15.84
N MET A 910 -21.34 12.66 16.23
CA MET A 910 -21.27 11.89 17.47
C MET A 910 -21.56 12.79 18.70
N TYR A 911 -20.95 13.98 18.75
CA TYR A 911 -21.15 14.94 19.84
C TYR A 911 -22.57 15.50 19.88
N VAL A 912 -23.19 15.70 18.71
CA VAL A 912 -24.62 16.09 18.62
C VAL A 912 -25.53 15.04 19.27
N LEU A 913 -25.23 13.74 19.09
CA LEU A 913 -26.00 12.66 19.68
C LEU A 913 -25.73 12.49 21.19
N LYS A 914 -24.48 12.66 21.62
CA LYS A 914 -24.07 12.49 23.01
C LYS A 914 -22.80 13.30 23.30
N ASP A 915 -22.83 14.09 24.37
CA ASP A 915 -21.61 14.72 24.88
C ASP A 915 -20.66 13.66 25.47
N HIS A 916 -19.40 13.71 25.04
CA HIS A 916 -18.34 12.77 25.40
C HIS A 916 -17.24 13.40 26.29
N THR A 917 -17.34 14.69 26.64
CA THR A 917 -16.36 15.36 27.50
C THR A 917 -16.68 15.17 29.00
N PRO A 918 -15.70 14.82 29.85
CA PRO A 918 -15.89 14.75 31.30
C PRO A 918 -16.23 16.10 31.93
N ARG A 919 -17.04 16.13 32.99
CA ARG A 919 -17.40 17.36 33.73
C ARG A 919 -16.29 17.79 34.71
N MET A 920 -16.05 19.10 34.83
CA MET A 920 -15.15 19.66 35.84
C MET A 920 -15.67 19.36 37.27
N GLY A 921 -14.90 18.57 38.03
CA GLY A 921 -15.18 18.26 39.46
C GLY A 921 -15.59 16.82 39.78
N GLU A 922 -15.76 15.93 38.80
CA GLU A 922 -15.87 14.49 39.04
C GLU A 922 -14.51 13.91 39.45
N LYS A 923 -14.14 14.03 40.74
CA LYS A 923 -13.05 13.24 41.30
C LYS A 923 -13.44 11.75 41.20
N ARG A 924 -12.76 10.98 40.34
CA ARG A 924 -12.77 9.51 40.41
C ARG A 924 -12.26 9.11 41.79
N VAL A 925 -13.17 8.74 42.70
CA VAL A 925 -12.82 8.13 43.97
C VAL A 925 -12.16 6.78 43.65
N ARG A 926 -10.82 6.73 43.66
CA ARG A 926 -10.11 5.45 43.78
C ARG A 926 -10.48 4.86 45.13
N ARG A 927 -11.36 3.85 45.15
CA ARG A 927 -11.45 2.94 46.28
C ARG A 927 -10.21 2.05 46.25
N GLU A 928 -9.20 2.41 47.03
CA GLU A 928 -8.19 1.44 47.46
C GLU A 928 -8.87 0.42 48.39
N GLY A 929 -8.96 -0.82 47.93
CA GLY A 929 -9.53 -1.93 48.69
C GLY A 929 -9.19 -3.24 47.98
N ASN A 930 -8.24 -3.97 48.57
CA ASN A 930 -7.71 -5.27 48.16
C ASN A 930 -8.72 -6.23 47.50
N GLY A 931 -8.32 -6.81 46.36
CA GLY A 931 -8.95 -8.00 45.79
C GLY A 931 -9.03 -7.93 44.27
N ILE A 932 -8.39 -8.89 43.61
CA ILE A 932 -8.42 -9.15 42.16
C ILE A 932 -9.86 -8.98 41.64
N ALA A 933 -10.08 -8.05 40.71
CA ALA A 933 -11.36 -7.86 40.05
C ALA A 933 -11.16 -7.78 38.53
N GLU A 934 -11.82 -8.71 37.84
CA GLU A 934 -12.00 -8.73 36.39
C GLU A 934 -12.68 -7.43 35.91
N ASN A 935 -12.20 -6.92 34.77
CA ASN A 935 -12.71 -5.71 34.12
C ASN A 935 -14.08 -5.97 33.49
N ASP A 936 -15.17 -5.73 34.22
CA ASP A 936 -16.51 -5.63 33.62
C ASP A 936 -16.73 -4.21 33.06
N CYS A 937 -16.48 -4.07 31.76
CA CYS A 937 -16.76 -2.88 30.97
C CYS A 937 -18.15 -2.99 30.31
N ALA A 938 -19.23 -2.85 31.10
CA ALA A 938 -20.60 -2.84 30.58
C ALA A 938 -21.11 -1.40 30.41
N ILE A 939 -21.09 -0.89 29.17
CA ILE A 939 -21.62 0.42 28.80
C ILE A 939 -23.16 0.37 28.72
N GLY A 940 -23.84 1.20 29.50
CA GLY A 940 -25.28 1.43 29.37
C GLY A 940 -25.61 2.38 28.20
N TYR A 941 -25.63 1.87 26.97
CA TYR A 941 -26.26 2.56 25.83
C TYR A 941 -27.79 2.46 25.95
N LYS A 942 -28.43 3.36 26.72
CA LYS A 942 -29.89 3.48 26.70
C LYS A 942 -30.33 4.20 25.42
N ARG A 943 -31.37 3.67 24.76
CA ARG A 943 -32.11 4.35 23.68
C ARG A 943 -32.53 5.75 24.15
N VAL A 944 -31.91 6.79 23.60
CA VAL A 944 -32.40 8.16 23.72
C VAL A 944 -33.31 8.43 22.52
N ASN A 945 -34.55 8.84 22.78
CA ASN A 945 -35.54 9.25 21.77
C ASN A 945 -35.15 10.61 21.13
N ALA A 946 -34.00 10.67 20.46
CA ALA A 946 -33.57 11.85 19.68
C ALA A 946 -34.05 11.82 18.22
N ASP A 947 -34.67 10.70 17.80
CA ASP A 947 -35.02 10.39 16.40
C ASP A 947 -35.94 11.41 15.69
N LYS A 948 -36.70 12.24 16.42
CA LYS A 948 -37.68 13.17 15.82
C LYS A 948 -37.16 14.59 15.56
N GLU A 949 -36.17 15.07 16.30
CA GLU A 949 -35.64 16.43 16.09
C GLU A 949 -34.48 16.45 15.09
N ILE A 950 -33.62 15.43 15.12
CA ILE A 950 -32.46 15.32 14.23
C ILE A 950 -32.90 14.99 12.79
N SER A 951 -33.84 14.07 12.61
CA SER A 951 -34.32 13.64 11.27
C SER A 951 -35.25 14.64 10.56
N ASN A 952 -35.69 15.70 11.23
CA ASN A 952 -36.53 16.75 10.62
C ASN A 952 -35.73 18.02 10.26
N VAL A 953 -34.46 18.07 10.64
CA VAL A 953 -33.55 19.21 10.40
C VAL A 953 -32.36 18.80 9.50
N LEU A 954 -31.87 17.57 9.64
CA LEU A 954 -30.93 16.90 8.72
C LEU A 954 -31.72 16.04 7.72
#